data_AF-A0A1V5MIE1-F1
#
_entry.id   AF-A0A1V5MIE1-F1
#
_cell.length_a   1.000
_cell.length_b   1.000
_cell.length_c   1.000
_cell.angle_alpha   90.00
_cell.angle_beta   90.00
_cell.angle_gamma   90.00
#
_symmetry.space_group_name_H-M   'P 1'
#
loop_
_entity.id
_entity.type
_entity.pdbx_description
1 polymer ?
#
loop_
_entity_poly.entity_id
_entity_poly.type
_entity_poly.pdbx_seq_one_letter_code
_entity_poly.pdbx_strand_id
1 'polypeptide(L)'
;MDQEIVYRVRPLPEGFLVEAGPESLRLECLTWFQGWPFPPVRSKPASHPRGGFLRPAAGFQELDADFNTEGIRNLAGRQRFGNELEEVQVIHFNGIPGLAWRRVIRGAPDRRVHIGGLVERVRPAEGSRLAPGPETFCFHAENARLYNRYCLGVLEDRTRPPAGASTAYDSQAGTFWAQQRHYRAEVGRSPFQPFPAMIYGHPESDLVLLEASLTQARLYRYYECGRTEAGDAYLWTQAPKTVNALVLEAGESLAGEWNYLALEDKNGLKHPFDDYLRALENFPARFRGRDGRHGRQVIWGSYNCGIWIDFDQERILKTADYIKENLPRCEWIQIDAGYDAWDEVRLGSVNNVGIGMAYPGEAADPKKFPEGMPAFTAAIKKRGLRPALWVGFYAGTGRRLYQEHPDWFLPYGIELGVAILDLSRPEVRDFVKSAFRLFIKEWGFEGIKLDFWSYLFEEEALILPAGRMSGTEYRNWLLQTIRELLPEDGYLQLGCDIAMANPHLAAWADNYRYGRDIGSGQWETVRTNARWAAFCLNTRSGHLFVPNSDAVGVLPGLSDTELRTHLNFCLVSRTLVEIGGWLHQDREHFLMPFLQKAACCPGNGDPVHFAGFDFTAGDEIPAVWYLKGPHFSRLAGNRCLPQRTFGVFNWEESPRNFEISAGSLGLPEDREYLVKDFWSGRVTALEKFRLELAGHASALFGVLEADEAGGILDSNAEITAAAAGADRLTVSLAAAGRVELTLRRRPARVLENGRPIEARITELEKGAASILFKERGAITVDFEF
;
A
#
# COMPACT_ATOMS: atom_id res chain seq x y z
N MET A 1 -29.76 -7.52 -11.36
CA MET A 1 -29.63 -6.76 -12.61
C MET A 1 -28.86 -7.65 -13.55
N ASP A 2 -29.57 -8.52 -14.26
CA ASP A 2 -29.01 -9.44 -15.24
C ASP A 2 -29.40 -8.95 -16.63
N GLN A 3 -28.43 -8.45 -17.39
CA GLN A 3 -28.55 -8.32 -18.84
C GLN A 3 -27.30 -8.94 -19.46
N GLU A 4 -27.50 -10.10 -20.08
CA GLU A 4 -26.55 -10.80 -20.94
C GLU A 4 -26.43 -10.00 -22.24
N ILE A 5 -25.35 -9.21 -22.39
CA ILE A 5 -25.09 -8.45 -23.62
C ILE A 5 -24.24 -9.32 -24.54
N VAL A 6 -24.90 -9.91 -25.54
CA VAL A 6 -24.25 -10.55 -26.70
C VAL A 6 -23.85 -9.43 -27.67
N TYR A 7 -22.55 -9.13 -27.80
CA TYR A 7 -22.07 -8.14 -28.75
C TYR A 7 -21.98 -8.72 -30.18
N ARG A 8 -22.64 -8.06 -31.14
CA ARG A 8 -22.29 -8.14 -32.58
C ARG A 8 -21.09 -7.22 -32.83
N VAL A 9 -19.95 -7.80 -33.17
CA VAL A 9 -18.71 -7.09 -33.52
C VAL A 9 -18.85 -6.42 -34.90
N ARG A 10 -18.66 -5.10 -34.99
CA ARG A 10 -18.31 -4.43 -36.26
C ARG A 10 -16.79 -4.51 -36.45
N PRO A 11 -16.28 -4.72 -37.67
CA PRO A 11 -14.84 -4.66 -37.93
C PRO A 11 -14.35 -3.20 -37.84
N LEU A 12 -13.19 -2.99 -37.23
CA LEU A 12 -12.39 -1.76 -37.31
C LEU A 12 -11.19 -2.00 -38.25
N PRO A 13 -10.59 -0.93 -38.81
CA PRO A 13 -9.99 -0.92 -40.14
C PRO A 13 -8.67 -1.69 -40.24
N GLU A 14 -8.43 -2.22 -41.43
CA GLU A 14 -7.26 -2.98 -41.85
C GLU A 14 -5.94 -2.31 -41.42
N GLY A 15 -5.15 -3.05 -40.65
CA GLY A 15 -3.78 -2.67 -40.33
C GLY A 15 -3.34 -3.14 -38.95
N PHE A 16 -3.28 -4.45 -38.72
CA PHE A 16 -2.37 -5.16 -37.79
C PHE A 16 -2.74 -6.66 -37.84
N LEU A 17 -2.32 -7.34 -38.91
CA LEU A 17 -2.19 -8.80 -38.93
C LEU A 17 -0.76 -9.09 -38.45
N VAL A 18 -0.61 -9.73 -37.28
CA VAL A 18 0.69 -10.17 -36.78
C VAL A 18 0.85 -11.64 -37.12
N GLU A 19 1.70 -11.95 -38.10
CA GLU A 19 2.32 -13.27 -38.25
C GLU A 19 3.07 -13.61 -36.95
N ALA A 20 3.15 -14.90 -36.56
CA ALA A 20 3.79 -15.35 -35.33
C ALA A 20 5.17 -14.70 -35.09
N GLY A 21 5.24 -13.77 -34.13
CA GLY A 21 6.45 -13.03 -33.76
C GLY A 21 7.17 -13.60 -32.53
N PRO A 22 8.38 -13.09 -32.20
CA PRO A 22 9.23 -13.60 -31.12
C PRO A 22 8.70 -13.35 -29.69
N GLU A 23 7.51 -12.78 -29.54
CA GLU A 23 6.83 -12.55 -28.26
C GLU A 23 5.43 -13.20 -28.22
N SER A 24 5.14 -14.15 -29.12
CA SER A 24 3.86 -14.85 -29.16
C SER A 24 3.66 -15.79 -27.95
N LEU A 25 2.41 -15.87 -27.48
CA LEU A 25 2.00 -16.64 -26.30
C LEU A 25 0.72 -17.43 -26.60
N ARG A 26 0.44 -18.44 -25.79
CA ARG A 26 -0.78 -19.24 -25.79
C ARG A 26 -1.27 -19.42 -24.36
N LEU A 27 -2.55 -19.16 -24.11
CA LEU A 27 -3.17 -19.36 -22.80
C LEU A 27 -3.94 -20.67 -22.78
N GLU A 28 -3.72 -21.49 -21.76
CA GLU A 28 -4.43 -22.74 -21.48
C GLU A 28 -5.03 -22.69 -20.07
N CYS A 29 -6.33 -22.95 -19.94
CA CYS A 29 -7.02 -23.00 -18.65
C CYS A 29 -7.24 -24.45 -18.19
N LEU A 30 -6.89 -24.78 -16.95
CA LEU A 30 -7.00 -26.13 -16.38
C LEU A 30 -7.77 -26.14 -15.03
N THR A 31 -8.57 -27.16 -14.76
CA THR A 31 -9.39 -27.26 -13.52
C THR A 31 -8.88 -28.38 -12.63
N TRP A 32 -8.60 -28.08 -11.37
CA TRP A 32 -8.21 -29.10 -10.40
C TRP A 32 -9.37 -29.45 -9.46
N PHE A 33 -9.95 -30.63 -9.67
CA PHE A 33 -10.93 -31.25 -8.77
C PHE A 33 -10.21 -32.19 -7.80
N GLN A 34 -10.52 -32.11 -6.50
CA GLN A 34 -10.01 -33.09 -5.54
C GLN A 34 -10.84 -34.38 -5.59
N GLY A 35 -10.17 -35.53 -5.78
CA GLY A 35 -10.75 -36.86 -5.57
C GLY A 35 -10.40 -37.43 -4.18
N TRP A 36 -11.37 -38.04 -3.48
CA TRP A 36 -11.14 -38.82 -2.23
C TRP A 36 -10.27 -40.08 -2.56
N PRO A 37 -9.40 -40.62 -1.66
CA PRO A 37 -9.42 -40.42 -0.21
C PRO A 37 -8.09 -40.10 0.50
N PHE A 38 -8.15 -39.39 1.64
CA PHE A 38 -7.13 -39.50 2.70
C PHE A 38 -7.77 -39.54 4.12
N PRO A 39 -7.09 -40.19 5.09
CA PRO A 39 -7.63 -40.66 6.36
C PRO A 39 -7.69 -39.55 7.42
N PRO A 40 -8.28 -39.80 8.61
CA PRO A 40 -8.53 -38.76 9.60
C PRO A 40 -7.23 -38.18 10.16
N VAL A 41 -7.29 -36.88 10.43
CA VAL A 41 -6.27 -36.08 11.13
C VAL A 41 -5.84 -36.80 12.42
N ARG A 42 -4.59 -37.28 12.47
CA ARG A 42 -3.96 -37.65 13.74
C ARG A 42 -3.11 -36.48 14.22
N SER A 43 -3.42 -36.02 15.42
CA SER A 43 -2.65 -35.09 16.23
C SER A 43 -1.24 -35.63 16.51
N LYS A 44 -0.22 -35.17 15.77
CA LYS A 44 1.18 -35.09 16.21
C LYS A 44 1.98 -34.23 15.21
N PRO A 45 2.91 -33.37 15.67
CA PRO A 45 3.75 -32.59 14.78
C PRO A 45 4.83 -33.51 14.20
N ALA A 46 4.68 -33.91 12.95
CA ALA A 46 5.70 -34.65 12.21
C ALA A 46 6.41 -33.71 11.24
N SER A 47 7.73 -33.86 11.20
CA SER A 47 8.68 -33.26 10.26
C SER A 47 8.14 -33.11 8.83
N HIS A 48 8.42 -31.96 8.22
CA HIS A 48 8.06 -31.56 6.86
C HIS A 48 7.97 -32.72 5.86
N PRO A 49 6.85 -32.86 5.13
CA PRO A 49 6.85 -33.65 3.92
C PRO A 49 7.74 -32.93 2.90
N ARG A 50 8.80 -33.61 2.45
CA ARG A 50 9.58 -33.19 1.29
C ARG A 50 8.63 -33.01 0.11
N GLY A 51 8.84 -31.93 -0.65
CA GLY A 51 8.12 -31.62 -1.87
C GLY A 51 7.94 -32.84 -2.76
N GLY A 52 6.69 -33.25 -2.91
CA GLY A 52 6.26 -34.29 -3.82
C GLY A 52 4.89 -33.88 -4.34
N PHE A 53 4.82 -33.59 -5.63
CA PHE A 53 3.62 -33.23 -6.36
C PHE A 53 2.45 -34.17 -6.01
N LEU A 54 1.32 -33.60 -5.58
CA LEU A 54 0.04 -34.30 -5.66
C LEU A 54 -0.36 -34.29 -7.15
N ARG A 55 -0.30 -35.47 -7.76
CA ARG A 55 -0.70 -35.72 -9.15
C ARG A 55 -1.99 -34.98 -9.52
N PRO A 56 -2.07 -34.36 -10.69
CA PRO A 56 -3.36 -34.22 -11.34
C PRO A 56 -3.86 -35.63 -11.70
N ALA A 57 -5.11 -35.95 -11.34
CA ALA A 57 -5.76 -37.14 -11.86
C ALA A 57 -5.91 -37.01 -13.39
N ALA A 58 -5.81 -38.14 -14.11
CA ALA A 58 -5.97 -38.19 -15.56
C ALA A 58 -7.32 -37.57 -15.99
N GLY A 59 -7.27 -36.51 -16.81
CA GLY A 59 -8.48 -35.87 -17.34
C GLY A 59 -8.36 -34.39 -17.78
N PHE A 60 -7.19 -33.92 -18.24
CA PHE A 60 -7.06 -32.57 -18.79
C PHE A 60 -7.59 -32.48 -20.22
N GLN A 61 -8.28 -31.39 -20.57
CA GLN A 61 -8.50 -30.97 -21.96
C GLN A 61 -8.09 -29.50 -22.10
N GLU A 62 -7.40 -29.19 -23.19
CA GLU A 62 -6.82 -27.89 -23.51
C GLU A 62 -7.92 -26.91 -23.99
N LEU A 63 -7.79 -25.64 -23.61
CA LEU A 63 -8.51 -24.55 -24.24
C LEU A 63 -7.43 -23.74 -24.97
N ASP A 64 -7.38 -23.89 -26.28
CA ASP A 64 -6.32 -23.36 -27.11
C ASP A 64 -6.71 -21.99 -27.65
N ALA A 65 -6.08 -20.94 -27.13
CA ALA A 65 -6.17 -19.60 -27.69
C ALA A 65 -4.78 -19.01 -27.89
N ASP A 66 -4.44 -18.72 -29.14
CA ASP A 66 -3.25 -17.97 -29.48
C ASP A 66 -3.45 -16.50 -29.06
N PHE A 67 -2.47 -15.90 -28.38
CA PHE A 67 -2.48 -14.51 -27.96
C PHE A 67 -2.15 -13.58 -29.14
N ASN A 68 -2.95 -13.67 -30.19
CA ASN A 68 -3.09 -12.65 -31.23
C ASN A 68 -4.47 -11.96 -31.07
N THR A 69 -4.67 -10.82 -31.73
CA THR A 69 -5.88 -9.99 -31.58
C THR A 69 -7.18 -10.73 -31.92
N GLU A 70 -7.10 -11.86 -32.63
CA GLU A 70 -8.23 -12.68 -33.08
C GLU A 70 -8.51 -13.86 -32.14
N GLY A 71 -7.47 -14.50 -31.58
CA GLY A 71 -7.61 -15.58 -30.59
C GLY A 71 -8.11 -15.11 -29.23
N ILE A 72 -7.74 -13.89 -28.82
CA ILE A 72 -8.27 -13.25 -27.58
C ILE A 72 -9.81 -13.09 -27.65
N ARG A 73 -10.39 -12.91 -28.85
CA ARG A 73 -11.85 -12.78 -29.04
C ARG A 73 -12.60 -14.13 -28.91
N ASN A 74 -11.89 -15.27 -28.99
CA ASN A 74 -12.48 -16.61 -29.10
C ASN A 74 -12.44 -17.44 -27.82
N LEU A 75 -12.01 -16.89 -26.67
CA LEU A 75 -11.93 -17.64 -25.40
C LEU A 75 -13.30 -18.06 -24.80
N ALA A 76 -14.41 -17.53 -25.30
CA ALA A 76 -15.75 -17.82 -24.78
C ALA A 76 -16.20 -19.24 -25.17
N GLY A 77 -16.32 -20.15 -24.20
CA GLY A 77 -16.68 -21.54 -24.45
C GLY A 77 -17.22 -22.28 -23.23
N ARG A 78 -17.90 -23.40 -23.48
CA ARG A 78 -18.39 -24.34 -22.47
C ARG A 78 -17.69 -25.70 -22.63
N GLN A 79 -17.12 -26.23 -21.56
CA GLN A 79 -16.50 -27.56 -21.51
C GLN A 79 -17.13 -28.42 -20.42
N ARG A 80 -17.24 -29.72 -20.66
CA ARG A 80 -17.79 -30.69 -19.70
C ARG A 80 -16.67 -31.57 -19.13
N PHE A 81 -16.68 -31.73 -17.82
CA PHE A 81 -15.76 -32.61 -17.09
C PHE A 81 -16.59 -33.56 -16.24
N GLY A 82 -16.84 -34.78 -16.72
CA GLY A 82 -17.80 -35.67 -16.07
C GLY A 82 -19.24 -35.10 -16.12
N ASN A 83 -19.85 -34.88 -14.94
CA ASN A 83 -21.18 -34.25 -14.81
C ASN A 83 -21.09 -32.74 -14.59
N GLU A 84 -19.89 -32.21 -14.41
CA GLU A 84 -19.61 -30.80 -14.16
C GLU A 84 -19.49 -30.03 -15.48
N LEU A 85 -19.93 -28.78 -15.48
CA LEU A 85 -19.83 -27.88 -16.64
C LEU A 85 -19.01 -26.65 -16.27
N GLU A 86 -18.02 -26.34 -17.08
CA GLU A 86 -17.25 -25.12 -16.96
C GLU A 86 -17.54 -24.17 -18.13
N GLU A 87 -17.70 -22.89 -17.82
CA GLU A 87 -17.91 -21.81 -18.78
C GLU A 87 -16.88 -20.71 -18.55
N VAL A 88 -16.26 -20.20 -19.61
CA VAL A 88 -15.38 -19.03 -19.54
C VAL A 88 -16.13 -17.80 -20.03
N GLN A 89 -16.12 -16.75 -19.21
CA GLN A 89 -16.69 -15.46 -19.53
C GLN A 89 -15.57 -14.46 -19.78
N VAL A 90 -15.69 -13.69 -20.85
CA VAL A 90 -14.65 -12.78 -21.33
C VAL A 90 -15.23 -11.39 -21.50
N ILE A 91 -14.48 -10.37 -21.11
CA ILE A 91 -14.78 -8.98 -21.40
C ILE A 91 -13.56 -8.27 -21.98
N HIS A 92 -13.84 -7.33 -22.87
CA HIS A 92 -12.85 -6.41 -23.41
C HIS A 92 -13.20 -5.00 -22.94
N PHE A 93 -12.20 -4.28 -22.46
CA PHE A 93 -12.35 -2.89 -22.07
C PHE A 93 -11.99 -1.98 -23.25
N ASN A 94 -12.87 -1.05 -23.58
CA ASN A 94 -12.61 -0.11 -24.68
C ASN A 94 -11.37 0.76 -24.35
N GLY A 95 -10.35 0.68 -25.20
CA GLY A 95 -9.14 1.50 -25.06
C GLY A 95 -8.19 1.09 -23.94
N ILE A 96 -8.41 -0.07 -23.30
CA ILE A 96 -7.46 -0.67 -22.36
C ILE A 96 -6.95 -1.96 -23.00
N PRO A 97 -5.63 -2.09 -23.23
CA PRO A 97 -5.02 -3.33 -23.71
C PRO A 97 -5.33 -4.52 -22.80
N GLY A 98 -5.16 -5.74 -23.32
CA GLY A 98 -5.29 -6.96 -22.52
C GLY A 98 -6.69 -7.58 -22.50
N LEU A 99 -6.77 -8.70 -21.78
CA LEU A 99 -7.93 -9.57 -21.69
C LEU A 99 -8.38 -9.66 -20.23
N ALA A 100 -9.68 -9.53 -20.00
CA ALA A 100 -10.28 -9.89 -18.72
C ALA A 100 -11.24 -11.07 -18.87
N TRP A 101 -11.10 -12.06 -17.99
CA TRP A 101 -11.95 -13.26 -18.03
C TRP A 101 -12.22 -13.80 -16.62
N ARG A 102 -13.25 -14.63 -16.49
CA ARG A 102 -13.51 -15.44 -15.31
C ARG A 102 -14.07 -16.79 -15.69
N ARG A 103 -13.91 -17.76 -14.81
CA ARG A 103 -14.45 -19.12 -14.97
C ARG A 103 -15.73 -19.27 -14.16
N VAL A 104 -16.70 -20.00 -14.68
CA VAL A 104 -17.95 -20.36 -14.00
C VAL A 104 -18.07 -21.87 -14.02
N ILE A 105 -17.96 -22.49 -12.84
CA ILE A 105 -18.01 -23.93 -12.67
C ILE A 105 -19.36 -24.29 -12.08
N ARG A 106 -20.14 -25.08 -12.81
CA ARG A 106 -21.40 -25.66 -12.32
C ARG A 106 -21.10 -27.02 -11.72
N GLY A 107 -21.40 -27.16 -10.44
CA GLY A 107 -21.26 -28.41 -9.70
C GLY A 107 -22.14 -29.52 -10.27
N ALA A 108 -21.80 -30.75 -9.94
CA ALA A 108 -22.57 -31.91 -10.37
C ALA A 108 -24.02 -31.82 -9.83
N PRO A 109 -25.03 -32.24 -10.60
CA PRO A 109 -26.43 -32.10 -10.22
C PRO A 109 -26.84 -32.99 -9.05
N ASP A 110 -26.07 -34.05 -8.78
CA ASP A 110 -26.42 -35.15 -7.88
C ASP A 110 -25.42 -35.37 -6.75
N ARG A 111 -24.29 -34.64 -6.74
CA ARG A 111 -23.23 -34.80 -5.74
C ARG A 111 -22.52 -33.49 -5.44
N ARG A 112 -21.96 -33.43 -4.23
CA ARG A 112 -21.06 -32.37 -3.79
C ARG A 112 -19.73 -32.43 -4.55
N VAL A 113 -19.16 -31.27 -4.87
CA VAL A 113 -17.87 -31.11 -5.54
C VAL A 113 -16.92 -30.31 -4.65
N HIS A 114 -15.65 -30.72 -4.62
CA HIS A 114 -14.57 -30.06 -3.87
C HIS A 114 -13.56 -29.45 -4.85
N ILE A 115 -13.45 -28.13 -4.84
CA ILE A 115 -12.55 -27.37 -5.71
C ILE A 115 -11.34 -26.93 -4.90
N GLY A 116 -10.20 -27.58 -5.11
CA GLY A 116 -8.95 -27.25 -4.43
C GLY A 116 -8.24 -26.04 -5.04
N GLY A 117 -8.49 -25.75 -6.32
CA GLY A 117 -7.93 -24.59 -7.01
C GLY A 117 -8.23 -24.57 -8.50
N LEU A 118 -7.98 -23.43 -9.12
CA LEU A 118 -8.10 -23.16 -10.54
C LEU A 118 -6.69 -22.88 -11.07
N VAL A 119 -6.22 -23.67 -12.03
CA VAL A 119 -4.86 -23.55 -12.54
C VAL A 119 -4.92 -22.99 -13.96
N GLU A 120 -4.09 -22.01 -14.25
CA GLU A 120 -3.95 -21.43 -15.57
C GLU A 120 -2.49 -21.50 -15.99
N ARG A 121 -2.28 -21.78 -17.27
CA ARG A 121 -0.98 -22.04 -17.85
C ARG A 121 -0.79 -21.14 -19.07
N VAL A 122 0.29 -20.37 -19.09
CA VAL A 122 0.71 -19.65 -20.30
C VAL A 122 1.92 -20.34 -20.89
N ARG A 123 1.77 -20.77 -22.15
CA ARG A 123 2.84 -21.34 -22.96
C ARG A 123 3.31 -20.29 -23.96
N PRO A 124 4.53 -19.79 -23.83
CA PRO A 124 5.15 -19.02 -24.89
C PRO A 124 5.28 -19.85 -26.16
N ALA A 125 5.11 -19.24 -27.33
CA ALA A 125 5.32 -19.93 -28.59
C ALA A 125 6.79 -20.39 -28.72
N GLU A 126 7.03 -21.38 -29.57
CA GLU A 126 8.39 -21.84 -29.84
C GLU A 126 9.25 -20.68 -30.37
N GLY A 127 10.42 -20.46 -29.75
CA GLY A 127 11.31 -19.34 -30.08
C GLY A 127 10.92 -17.99 -29.45
N SER A 128 9.87 -17.95 -28.61
CA SER A 128 9.51 -16.73 -27.89
C SER A 128 10.59 -16.35 -26.87
N ARG A 129 10.96 -15.07 -26.81
CA ARG A 129 11.89 -14.55 -25.79
C ARG A 129 11.31 -14.58 -24.38
N LEU A 130 9.98 -14.63 -24.28
CA LEU A 130 9.26 -14.80 -23.02
C LEU A 130 9.19 -16.27 -22.60
N ALA A 131 9.85 -17.21 -23.28
CA ALA A 131 9.98 -18.58 -22.79
C ALA A 131 10.80 -18.64 -21.50
N PRO A 132 10.39 -19.41 -20.46
CA PRO A 132 11.17 -19.59 -19.25
C PRO A 132 12.62 -20.01 -19.54
N GLY A 133 13.57 -19.15 -19.17
CA GLY A 133 14.99 -19.32 -19.44
C GLY A 133 15.89 -18.61 -18.41
N PRO A 134 17.22 -18.79 -18.52
CA PRO A 134 18.18 -18.21 -17.56
C PRO A 134 18.11 -16.68 -17.45
N GLU A 135 17.80 -16.00 -18.56
CA GLU A 135 17.75 -14.53 -18.64
C GLU A 135 16.35 -13.97 -18.31
N THR A 136 15.30 -14.79 -18.36
CA THR A 136 13.95 -14.30 -18.04
C THR A 136 13.80 -14.03 -16.54
N PHE A 137 13.11 -12.96 -16.22
CA PHE A 137 12.88 -12.51 -14.85
C PHE A 137 11.39 -12.38 -14.53
N CYS A 138 11.05 -12.40 -13.24
CA CYS A 138 9.75 -11.99 -12.74
C CYS A 138 9.86 -10.82 -11.75
N PHE A 139 8.88 -9.93 -11.79
CA PHE A 139 8.72 -8.80 -10.87
C PHE A 139 7.43 -8.99 -10.06
N HIS A 140 7.55 -9.08 -8.74
CA HIS A 140 6.43 -9.29 -7.81
C HIS A 140 6.69 -8.61 -6.46
N ALA A 141 5.63 -8.19 -5.77
CA ALA A 141 5.72 -7.43 -4.51
C ALA A 141 6.50 -8.15 -3.41
N GLU A 142 6.31 -9.45 -3.34
CA GLU A 142 6.98 -10.31 -2.36
C GLU A 142 8.51 -10.32 -2.52
N ASN A 143 9.02 -10.04 -3.73
CA ASN A 143 10.46 -10.11 -4.02
C ASN A 143 11.26 -9.12 -3.16
N ALA A 144 10.81 -7.86 -3.11
CA ALA A 144 11.49 -6.80 -2.37
C ALA A 144 11.55 -7.10 -0.87
N ARG A 145 10.56 -7.83 -0.36
CA ARG A 145 10.46 -8.16 1.06
C ARG A 145 11.21 -9.43 1.46
N LEU A 146 11.10 -10.51 0.68
CA LEU A 146 11.72 -11.78 1.01
C LEU A 146 13.18 -11.86 0.55
N TYR A 147 13.49 -11.30 -0.62
CA TYR A 147 14.77 -11.51 -1.30
C TYR A 147 15.58 -10.22 -1.47
N ASN A 148 15.08 -9.11 -0.94
CA ASN A 148 15.68 -7.78 -1.05
C ASN A 148 15.84 -7.28 -2.49
N ARG A 149 15.17 -7.88 -3.49
CA ARG A 149 15.32 -7.55 -4.92
C ARG A 149 13.97 -7.24 -5.55
N TYR A 150 13.94 -6.39 -6.57
CA TYR A 150 12.69 -6.09 -7.28
C TYR A 150 12.33 -7.18 -8.31
N CYS A 151 13.32 -7.64 -9.06
CA CYS A 151 13.21 -8.76 -10.01
C CYS A 151 14.00 -9.99 -9.53
N LEU A 152 13.50 -11.18 -9.86
CA LEU A 152 14.18 -12.46 -9.66
C LEU A 152 14.25 -13.23 -10.97
N GLY A 153 15.30 -14.03 -11.17
CA GLY A 153 15.33 -14.95 -12.31
C GLY A 153 14.23 -16.00 -12.18
N VAL A 154 13.50 -16.31 -13.26
CA VAL A 154 12.36 -17.26 -13.16
C VAL A 154 12.81 -18.69 -12.85
N LEU A 155 14.08 -19.03 -13.13
CA LEU A 155 14.71 -20.32 -12.82
C LEU A 155 15.53 -20.31 -11.52
N GLU A 156 15.55 -19.19 -10.80
CA GLU A 156 16.32 -19.06 -9.57
C GLU A 156 15.74 -19.94 -8.45
N ASP A 157 16.60 -20.64 -7.70
CA ASP A 157 16.17 -21.39 -6.51
C ASP A 157 15.81 -20.42 -5.38
N ARG A 158 14.50 -20.27 -5.19
CA ARG A 158 13.89 -19.37 -4.21
C ARG A 158 13.56 -20.04 -2.88
N THR A 159 13.91 -21.32 -2.71
CA THR A 159 13.63 -22.11 -1.50
C THR A 159 14.64 -21.85 -0.37
N ARG A 160 15.64 -20.99 -0.61
CA ARG A 160 16.68 -20.63 0.35
C ARG A 160 16.84 -19.11 0.43
N PRO A 161 17.25 -18.58 1.60
CA PRO A 161 17.59 -17.17 1.71
C PRO A 161 18.79 -16.83 0.80
N PRO A 162 18.89 -15.57 0.34
CA PRO A 162 20.06 -15.08 -0.40
C PRO A 162 21.37 -15.24 0.40
N ALA A 163 22.48 -15.47 -0.29
CA ALA A 163 23.80 -15.55 0.33
C ALA A 163 24.15 -14.21 1.02
N GLY A 164 24.52 -14.25 2.31
CA GLY A 164 24.84 -13.05 3.10
C GLY A 164 23.65 -12.39 3.80
N ALA A 165 22.43 -12.92 3.67
CA ALA A 165 21.30 -12.49 4.49
C ALA A 165 21.62 -12.73 5.99
N SER A 166 21.69 -11.65 6.76
CA SER A 166 22.03 -11.69 8.19
C SER A 166 20.84 -12.23 8.99
N THR A 167 20.94 -13.49 9.42
CA THR A 167 20.01 -14.10 10.38
C THR A 167 20.01 -13.38 11.73
N ALA A 168 21.07 -12.64 12.06
CA ALA A 168 21.19 -11.83 13.28
C ALA A 168 20.34 -10.55 13.24
N TYR A 169 20.26 -9.89 12.06
CA TYR A 169 19.33 -8.78 11.84
C TYR A 169 17.88 -9.29 11.85
N ASP A 170 17.59 -10.40 11.19
CA ASP A 170 16.24 -11.01 11.16
C ASP A 170 15.76 -11.48 12.56
N SER A 171 16.69 -11.89 13.42
CA SER A 171 16.39 -12.29 14.81
C SER A 171 16.28 -11.13 15.79
N GLN A 172 16.99 -10.00 15.57
CA GLN A 172 16.88 -8.79 16.39
C GLN A 172 15.77 -7.83 15.92
N ALA A 173 15.39 -7.85 14.64
CA ALA A 173 14.43 -6.93 14.03
C ALA A 173 12.95 -7.34 14.17
N GLY A 174 12.66 -8.42 14.91
CA GLY A 174 11.29 -8.88 15.16
C GLY A 174 10.58 -9.49 13.95
N THR A 175 11.31 -9.86 12.89
CA THR A 175 10.74 -10.48 11.68
C THR A 175 10.52 -12.00 11.81
N PHE A 176 10.81 -12.54 12.99
CA PHE A 176 10.81 -13.97 13.32
C PHE A 176 9.49 -14.70 13.08
N TRP A 177 8.35 -14.01 12.97
CA TRP A 177 7.06 -14.71 12.87
C TRP A 177 6.87 -15.50 11.58
N ALA A 178 7.67 -15.29 10.53
CA ALA A 178 7.29 -15.75 9.20
C ALA A 178 8.44 -16.04 8.21
N GLN A 179 9.55 -15.31 8.19
CA GLN A 179 10.32 -15.18 6.93
C GLN A 179 10.96 -16.46 6.37
N GLN A 180 11.64 -17.29 7.19
CA GLN A 180 12.33 -18.47 6.64
C GLN A 180 11.38 -19.55 6.10
N ARG A 181 10.21 -19.73 6.72
CA ARG A 181 9.21 -20.73 6.29
C ARG A 181 8.47 -20.36 4.99
N HIS A 182 8.65 -19.13 4.50
CA HIS A 182 7.99 -18.62 3.30
C HIS A 182 8.90 -18.60 2.06
N TYR A 183 10.20 -18.92 2.18
CA TYR A 183 11.03 -19.19 1.01
C TYR A 183 10.55 -20.44 0.29
N ARG A 184 10.06 -20.28 -0.95
CA ARG A 184 9.42 -21.36 -1.71
C ARG A 184 9.67 -21.24 -3.21
N ALA A 185 9.39 -22.34 -3.91
CA ALA A 185 9.34 -22.39 -5.36
C ALA A 185 8.14 -21.61 -5.93
N GLU A 186 7.14 -21.25 -5.13
CA GLU A 186 5.95 -20.51 -5.56
C GLU A 186 6.07 -19.03 -5.14
N VAL A 187 5.60 -18.10 -5.97
CA VAL A 187 5.50 -16.65 -5.68
C VAL A 187 4.06 -16.30 -5.34
N GLY A 188 3.79 -15.37 -4.42
CA GLY A 188 2.44 -14.90 -4.08
C GLY A 188 1.76 -15.68 -2.95
N ARG A 189 2.47 -16.65 -2.34
CA ARG A 189 1.95 -17.49 -1.24
C ARG A 189 2.18 -16.89 0.14
N SER A 190 3.03 -15.86 0.24
CA SER A 190 3.32 -15.19 1.50
C SER A 190 2.05 -14.73 2.26
N PRO A 191 2.10 -14.71 3.61
CA PRO A 191 0.98 -14.25 4.43
C PRO A 191 0.77 -12.72 4.39
N PHE A 192 1.61 -12.01 3.64
CA PHE A 192 1.67 -10.55 3.58
C PHE A 192 0.77 -9.95 2.49
N GLN A 193 -0.20 -10.72 2.00
CA GLN A 193 -1.20 -10.26 1.04
C GLN A 193 -0.60 -9.45 -0.12
N PRO A 194 0.40 -9.99 -0.85
CA PRO A 194 1.10 -9.22 -1.87
C PRO A 194 0.17 -8.64 -2.94
N PHE A 195 0.63 -7.58 -3.60
CA PHE A 195 -0.01 -7.05 -4.81
C PHE A 195 -0.37 -8.22 -5.76
N PRO A 196 -1.65 -8.39 -6.14
CA PRO A 196 -2.15 -9.61 -6.78
C PRO A 196 -1.86 -9.63 -8.28
N ALA A 197 -0.66 -9.22 -8.67
CA ALA A 197 -0.20 -9.13 -10.04
C ALA A 197 1.30 -9.42 -10.13
N MET A 198 1.72 -10.04 -11.23
CA MET A 198 3.11 -10.35 -11.50
C MET A 198 3.45 -10.05 -12.94
N ILE A 199 4.69 -9.64 -13.16
CA ILE A 199 5.24 -9.41 -14.49
C ILE A 199 6.30 -10.44 -14.79
N TYR A 200 6.30 -10.96 -16.02
CA TYR A 200 7.38 -11.75 -16.60
C TYR A 200 8.03 -10.98 -17.75
N GLY A 201 9.36 -10.99 -17.82
CA GLY A 201 10.08 -10.25 -18.85
C GLY A 201 11.40 -10.89 -19.25
N HIS A 202 12.00 -10.35 -20.32
CA HIS A 202 13.32 -10.70 -20.81
C HIS A 202 14.15 -9.43 -21.06
N PRO A 203 15.45 -9.39 -20.70
CA PRO A 203 16.30 -8.20 -20.85
C PRO A 203 16.34 -7.63 -22.26
N GLU A 204 16.25 -8.49 -23.29
CA GLU A 204 16.25 -8.08 -24.71
C GLU A 204 14.86 -7.85 -25.32
N SER A 205 13.76 -8.13 -24.61
CA SER A 205 12.41 -7.89 -25.15
C SER A 205 11.91 -6.51 -24.77
N ASP A 206 11.30 -5.77 -25.67
CA ASP A 206 10.61 -4.51 -25.33
C ASP A 206 9.21 -4.75 -24.79
N LEU A 207 8.79 -6.00 -24.60
CA LEU A 207 7.51 -6.38 -24.03
C LEU A 207 7.68 -7.20 -22.74
N VAL A 208 6.69 -7.10 -21.87
CA VAL A 208 6.52 -7.91 -20.68
C VAL A 208 5.11 -8.50 -20.63
N LEU A 209 4.99 -9.68 -20.05
CA LEU A 209 3.71 -10.32 -19.77
C LEU A 209 3.25 -9.91 -18.37
N LEU A 210 2.11 -9.23 -18.27
CA LEU A 210 1.45 -8.88 -17.01
C LEU A 210 0.26 -9.81 -16.76
N GLU A 211 0.24 -10.42 -15.59
CA GLU A 211 -0.89 -11.21 -15.11
C GLU A 211 -1.40 -10.66 -13.79
N ALA A 212 -2.73 -10.52 -13.63
CA ALA A 212 -3.30 -9.96 -12.42
C ALA A 212 -4.71 -10.50 -12.08
N SER A 213 -5.13 -10.30 -10.83
CA SER A 213 -6.51 -10.57 -10.38
C SER A 213 -7.32 -9.28 -10.27
N LEU A 214 -8.38 -9.14 -11.07
CA LEU A 214 -9.32 -8.01 -11.02
C LEU A 214 -10.35 -8.14 -9.89
N THR A 215 -10.54 -9.34 -9.33
CA THR A 215 -11.30 -9.55 -8.10
C THR A 215 -10.58 -10.51 -7.15
N GLN A 216 -10.86 -10.39 -5.85
CA GLN A 216 -10.35 -11.28 -4.81
C GLN A 216 -11.42 -11.50 -3.73
N ALA A 217 -12.50 -12.21 -4.08
CA ALA A 217 -13.63 -12.48 -3.20
C ALA A 217 -13.44 -13.74 -2.35
N ARG A 218 -12.98 -14.83 -2.96
CA ARG A 218 -12.87 -16.17 -2.38
C ARG A 218 -11.51 -16.82 -2.61
N LEU A 219 -10.88 -16.53 -3.74
CA LEU A 219 -9.62 -17.13 -4.14
C LEU A 219 -8.51 -16.09 -4.08
N TYR A 220 -7.31 -16.52 -3.68
CA TYR A 220 -6.07 -15.78 -3.85
C TYR A 220 -5.28 -16.37 -5.02
N ARG A 221 -4.36 -15.60 -5.58
CA ARG A 221 -3.50 -16.03 -6.68
C ARG A 221 -2.07 -16.24 -6.20
N TYR A 222 -1.42 -17.29 -6.70
CA TYR A 222 0.02 -17.50 -6.60
C TYR A 222 0.56 -18.12 -7.89
N TYR A 223 1.88 -18.07 -8.06
CA TYR A 223 2.57 -18.40 -9.30
C TYR A 223 3.63 -19.46 -9.05
N GLU A 224 3.79 -20.38 -9.99
CA GLU A 224 4.94 -21.26 -10.11
C GLU A 224 5.74 -20.81 -11.33
N CYS A 225 6.97 -20.38 -11.08
CA CYS A 225 7.85 -19.86 -12.13
C CYS A 225 8.91 -20.91 -12.46
N GLY A 226 9.04 -21.24 -13.74
CA GLY A 226 10.16 -22.01 -14.26
C GLY A 226 9.75 -23.13 -15.23
N ARG A 227 10.64 -24.12 -15.41
CA ARG A 227 10.34 -25.31 -16.21
C ARG A 227 9.46 -26.27 -15.43
N THR A 228 8.23 -26.47 -15.90
CA THR A 228 7.31 -27.44 -15.30
C THR A 228 7.51 -28.82 -15.93
N GLU A 229 7.04 -29.89 -15.28
CA GLU A 229 7.00 -31.23 -15.89
C GLU A 229 6.18 -31.26 -17.21
N ALA A 230 5.31 -30.26 -17.40
CA ALA A 230 4.47 -30.13 -18.58
C ALA A 230 5.13 -29.32 -19.73
N GLY A 231 6.33 -28.76 -19.53
CA GLY A 231 7.11 -28.00 -20.53
C GLY A 231 7.51 -26.58 -20.08
N ASP A 232 8.12 -25.82 -20.99
CA ASP A 232 8.48 -24.40 -20.82
C ASP A 232 7.21 -23.54 -20.76
N ALA A 233 6.69 -23.29 -19.56
CA ALA A 233 5.46 -22.54 -19.35
C ALA A 233 5.47 -21.79 -18.02
N TYR A 234 4.68 -20.73 -17.93
CA TYR A 234 4.33 -20.10 -16.67
C TYR A 234 3.03 -20.69 -16.15
N LEU A 235 2.99 -21.02 -14.86
CA LEU A 235 1.82 -21.56 -14.21
C LEU A 235 1.39 -20.61 -13.10
N TRP A 236 0.10 -20.33 -13.01
CA TRP A 236 -0.45 -19.72 -11.82
C TRP A 236 -1.70 -20.45 -11.37
N THR A 237 -1.95 -20.34 -10.08
CA THR A 237 -3.04 -21.03 -9.42
C THR A 237 -3.84 -20.03 -8.61
N GLN A 238 -5.17 -20.14 -8.71
CA GLN A 238 -6.11 -19.51 -7.80
C GLN A 238 -6.61 -20.57 -6.83
N ALA A 239 -6.38 -20.38 -5.54
CA ALA A 239 -6.77 -21.34 -4.51
C ALA A 239 -7.51 -20.63 -3.36
N PRO A 240 -8.33 -21.35 -2.58
CA PRO A 240 -8.82 -20.80 -1.33
C PRO A 240 -7.70 -20.80 -0.29
N LYS A 241 -7.64 -19.78 0.58
CA LYS A 241 -6.78 -19.81 1.77
C LYS A 241 -7.48 -20.48 2.94
N THR A 242 -6.71 -21.12 3.82
CA THR A 242 -7.14 -21.65 5.12
C THR A 242 -8.22 -22.74 5.11
N VAL A 243 -8.55 -23.25 3.93
CA VAL A 243 -9.43 -24.40 3.71
C VAL A 243 -8.83 -25.28 2.62
N ASN A 244 -9.05 -26.60 2.68
CA ASN A 244 -8.48 -27.54 1.70
C ASN A 244 -9.12 -27.45 0.31
N ALA A 245 -10.39 -27.06 0.26
CA ALA A 245 -11.16 -26.91 -0.96
C ALA A 245 -12.40 -26.06 -0.70
N LEU A 246 -12.86 -25.33 -1.71
CA LEU A 246 -14.21 -24.79 -1.73
C LEU A 246 -15.19 -25.94 -1.97
N VAL A 247 -16.29 -25.93 -1.22
CA VAL A 247 -17.34 -26.95 -1.31
C VAL A 247 -18.51 -26.38 -2.10
N LEU A 248 -18.87 -27.04 -3.19
CA LEU A 248 -20.12 -26.80 -3.91
C LEU A 248 -21.08 -27.94 -3.63
N GLU A 249 -22.27 -27.60 -3.10
CA GLU A 249 -23.35 -28.58 -2.96
C GLU A 249 -23.92 -28.96 -4.34
N ALA A 250 -24.71 -30.04 -4.37
CA ALA A 250 -25.29 -30.56 -5.61
C ALA A 250 -26.11 -29.47 -6.33
N GLY A 251 -25.79 -29.23 -7.60
CA GLY A 251 -26.42 -28.22 -8.45
C GLY A 251 -25.99 -26.77 -8.21
N GLU A 252 -25.13 -26.48 -7.23
CA GLU A 252 -24.59 -25.14 -7.01
C GLU A 252 -23.57 -24.76 -8.10
N SER A 253 -23.29 -23.47 -8.24
CA SER A 253 -22.28 -22.96 -9.18
C SER A 253 -21.30 -22.05 -8.47
N LEU A 254 -20.02 -22.15 -8.82
CA LEU A 254 -18.96 -21.24 -8.44
C LEU A 254 -18.63 -20.32 -9.62
N ALA A 255 -18.81 -19.03 -9.44
CA ALA A 255 -18.09 -18.05 -10.24
C ALA A 255 -16.70 -17.85 -9.62
N GLY A 256 -15.66 -18.11 -10.40
CA GLY A 256 -14.29 -17.76 -10.07
C GLY A 256 -14.06 -16.26 -10.08
N GLU A 257 -12.81 -15.86 -9.83
CA GLU A 257 -12.41 -14.47 -9.85
C GLU A 257 -12.24 -13.95 -11.28
N TRP A 258 -12.39 -12.65 -11.47
CA TRP A 258 -11.95 -11.99 -12.69
C TRP A 258 -10.43 -11.87 -12.70
N ASN A 259 -9.85 -12.24 -13.83
CA ASN A 259 -8.43 -12.28 -14.12
C ASN A 259 -8.11 -11.28 -15.24
N TYR A 260 -6.88 -10.78 -15.28
CA TYR A 260 -6.37 -9.87 -16.31
C TYR A 260 -5.03 -10.36 -16.84
N LEU A 261 -4.84 -10.26 -18.16
CA LEU A 261 -3.63 -10.66 -18.87
C LEU A 261 -3.34 -9.66 -19.99
N ALA A 262 -2.12 -9.13 -20.01
CA ALA A 262 -1.70 -8.16 -21.01
C ALA A 262 -0.25 -8.35 -21.42
N LEU A 263 0.06 -7.98 -22.65
CA LEU A 263 1.42 -7.71 -23.11
C LEU A 263 1.63 -6.20 -23.07
N GLU A 264 2.59 -5.75 -22.26
CA GLU A 264 2.87 -4.34 -22.01
C GLU A 264 4.31 -3.99 -22.40
N ASP A 265 4.62 -2.73 -22.64
CA ASP A 265 6.00 -2.29 -22.95
C ASP A 265 6.90 -2.50 -21.71
N LYS A 266 8.10 -3.08 -21.88
CA LYS A 266 9.11 -3.27 -20.81
C LYS A 266 9.65 -1.93 -20.29
N ASN A 267 9.74 -0.89 -21.12
CA ASN A 267 9.98 0.48 -20.64
C ASN A 267 8.87 0.95 -19.71
N GLY A 268 7.70 0.31 -19.80
CA GLY A 268 6.61 0.37 -18.85
C GLY A 268 6.90 -0.25 -17.48
N LEU A 269 8.04 -0.88 -17.17
CA LEU A 269 8.40 -1.19 -15.77
C LEU A 269 8.53 0.06 -14.88
N LYS A 270 8.59 1.25 -15.48
CA LYS A 270 8.42 2.53 -14.79
C LYS A 270 6.97 2.80 -14.36
N HIS A 271 6.00 2.25 -15.09
CA HIS A 271 4.54 2.32 -14.87
C HIS A 271 3.83 0.96 -15.09
N PRO A 272 4.27 -0.13 -14.43
CA PRO A 272 4.03 -1.51 -14.88
C PRO A 272 2.59 -2.01 -14.76
N PHE A 273 1.72 -1.21 -14.15
CA PHE A 273 0.37 -1.63 -13.81
C PHE A 273 -0.67 -0.57 -14.15
N ASP A 274 -0.31 0.49 -14.90
CA ASP A 274 -1.25 1.58 -15.22
C ASP A 274 -2.48 1.05 -15.96
N ASP A 275 -2.31 0.11 -16.90
CA ASP A 275 -3.41 -0.47 -17.68
C ASP A 275 -4.24 -1.44 -16.83
N TYR A 276 -3.59 -2.26 -16.01
CA TYR A 276 -4.27 -3.09 -15.01
C TYR A 276 -5.08 -2.26 -14.01
N LEU A 277 -4.56 -1.14 -13.52
CA LEU A 277 -5.31 -0.25 -12.61
C LEU A 277 -6.53 0.35 -13.31
N ARG A 278 -6.41 0.79 -14.57
CA ARG A 278 -7.58 1.23 -15.36
C ARG A 278 -8.59 0.10 -15.56
N ALA A 279 -8.13 -1.13 -15.78
CA ALA A 279 -9.02 -2.30 -15.88
C ALA A 279 -9.73 -2.57 -14.54
N LEU A 280 -8.99 -2.53 -13.43
CA LEU A 280 -9.51 -2.69 -12.06
C LEU A 280 -10.60 -1.64 -11.76
N GLU A 281 -10.46 -0.43 -12.30
CA GLU A 281 -11.42 0.64 -12.07
C GLU A 281 -12.82 0.38 -12.66
N ASN A 282 -12.94 -0.56 -13.62
CA ASN A 282 -14.21 -1.05 -14.17
C ASN A 282 -14.97 -2.01 -13.23
N PHE A 283 -14.41 -2.31 -12.05
CA PHE A 283 -15.08 -3.05 -10.99
C PHE A 283 -15.34 -2.14 -9.77
N PRO A 284 -16.10 -1.02 -9.95
CA PRO A 284 -16.05 0.17 -9.09
C PRO A 284 -16.66 0.00 -7.70
N ALA A 285 -17.40 -1.08 -7.41
CA ALA A 285 -18.11 -1.26 -6.14
C ALA A 285 -17.19 -1.44 -4.90
N ARG A 286 -15.90 -1.13 -5.00
CA ARG A 286 -14.85 -1.71 -4.14
C ARG A 286 -13.69 -0.81 -3.77
N PHE A 287 -13.65 0.51 -4.02
CA PHE A 287 -12.47 1.29 -3.60
C PHE A 287 -12.85 2.65 -2.99
N ARG A 288 -12.61 2.81 -1.68
CA ARG A 288 -12.98 4.02 -0.91
C ARG A 288 -12.00 5.19 -1.09
N GLY A 289 -10.72 4.93 -1.37
CA GLY A 289 -9.70 5.98 -1.57
C GLY A 289 -10.00 6.98 -2.70
N ARG A 290 -10.96 6.66 -3.59
CA ARG A 290 -11.37 7.48 -4.74
C ARG A 290 -11.93 8.86 -4.38
N ASP A 291 -12.50 9.05 -3.19
CA ASP A 291 -12.96 10.39 -2.76
C ASP A 291 -11.79 11.32 -2.41
N GLY A 292 -10.57 10.77 -2.33
CA GLY A 292 -9.33 11.49 -2.08
C GLY A 292 -9.22 12.08 -0.67
N ARG A 293 -10.17 11.80 0.24
CA ARG A 293 -10.23 12.40 1.58
C ARG A 293 -9.02 11.99 2.41
N HIS A 294 -8.72 10.70 2.46
CA HIS A 294 -7.66 10.16 3.31
C HIS A 294 -6.25 10.53 2.82
N GLY A 295 -6.08 10.81 1.52
CA GLY A 295 -4.82 11.35 0.99
C GLY A 295 -4.49 12.77 1.46
N ARG A 296 -5.45 13.48 2.09
CA ARG A 296 -5.29 14.87 2.53
C ARG A 296 -5.08 15.01 4.03
N GLN A 297 -5.18 13.90 4.77
CA GLN A 297 -5.17 13.89 6.22
C GLN A 297 -3.88 13.26 6.75
N VAL A 298 -3.51 13.70 7.95
CA VAL A 298 -2.44 13.14 8.77
C VAL A 298 -3.07 12.67 10.08
N ILE A 299 -2.48 11.63 10.66
CA ILE A 299 -2.89 11.02 11.92
C ILE A 299 -1.77 11.21 12.92
N TRP A 300 -2.07 11.59 14.16
CA TRP A 300 -1.12 11.48 15.24
C TRP A 300 -1.28 10.11 15.93
N GLY A 301 -0.19 9.37 16.08
CA GLY A 301 -0.15 8.05 16.72
C GLY A 301 0.66 8.04 18.01
N SER A 302 0.16 7.37 19.05
CA SER A 302 0.78 7.36 20.38
C SER A 302 1.85 6.28 20.62
N TYR A 303 2.27 5.52 19.61
CA TYR A 303 3.24 4.41 19.80
C TYR A 303 4.69 4.81 19.56
N ASN A 304 4.93 5.48 18.43
CA ASN A 304 6.27 5.75 17.95
C ASN A 304 6.92 6.92 18.70
N CYS A 305 8.18 7.23 18.34
CA CYS A 305 8.93 8.36 18.89
C CYS A 305 9.15 8.25 20.41
N GLY A 306 9.34 7.02 20.91
CA GLY A 306 9.68 6.74 22.30
C GLY A 306 8.50 6.71 23.28
N ILE A 307 7.25 6.87 22.83
CA ILE A 307 6.07 6.82 23.71
C ILE A 307 5.72 5.38 24.11
N TRP A 308 5.66 4.47 23.14
CA TRP A 308 5.23 3.07 23.31
C TRP A 308 3.88 2.97 24.02
N ILE A 309 3.87 2.47 25.26
CA ILE A 309 2.68 2.33 26.11
C ILE A 309 2.64 3.35 27.25
N ASP A 310 3.67 4.20 27.38
CA ASP A 310 3.75 5.26 28.41
C ASP A 310 2.99 6.51 27.95
N PHE A 311 1.67 6.43 28.03
CA PHE A 311 0.78 7.56 27.78
C PHE A 311 -0.36 7.60 28.79
N ASP A 312 -0.95 8.79 28.93
CA ASP A 312 -2.16 9.04 29.70
C ASP A 312 -3.01 10.10 29.00
N GLN A 313 -4.28 10.18 29.39
CA GLN A 313 -5.24 11.14 28.87
C GLN A 313 -4.72 12.59 28.93
N GLU A 314 -4.03 13.01 29.99
CA GLU A 314 -3.59 14.40 30.16
C GLU A 314 -2.56 14.79 29.09
N ARG A 315 -1.50 14.00 28.92
CA ARG A 315 -0.46 14.23 27.91
C ARG A 315 -1.00 14.17 26.48
N ILE A 316 -1.93 13.25 26.22
CA ILE A 316 -2.60 13.15 24.92
C ILE A 316 -3.41 14.43 24.64
N LEU A 317 -4.21 14.89 25.60
CA LEU A 317 -5.03 16.10 25.41
C LEU A 317 -4.18 17.36 25.18
N LYS A 318 -3.03 17.49 25.87
CA LYS A 318 -2.05 18.56 25.60
C LYS A 318 -1.47 18.48 24.18
N THR A 319 -1.23 17.28 23.69
CA THR A 319 -0.76 17.05 22.31
C THR A 319 -1.85 17.39 21.29
N ALA A 320 -3.09 17.02 21.58
CA ALA A 320 -4.25 17.36 20.76
C ALA A 320 -4.44 18.89 20.64
N ASP A 321 -4.28 19.63 21.73
CA ASP A 321 -4.33 21.09 21.72
C ASP A 321 -3.21 21.69 20.83
N TYR A 322 -1.98 21.19 20.95
CA TYR A 322 -0.88 21.60 20.07
C TYR A 322 -1.15 21.30 18.58
N ILE A 323 -1.65 20.09 18.29
CA ILE A 323 -1.98 19.66 16.92
C ILE A 323 -3.02 20.59 16.31
N LYS A 324 -4.09 20.90 17.05
CA LYS A 324 -5.16 21.76 16.56
C LYS A 324 -4.67 23.15 16.18
N GLU A 325 -3.68 23.66 16.91
CA GLU A 325 -3.09 24.99 16.69
C GLU A 325 -2.07 25.02 15.55
N ASN A 326 -1.29 23.95 15.35
CA ASN A 326 -0.06 23.98 14.54
C ASN A 326 -0.06 23.05 13.32
N LEU A 327 -0.95 22.05 13.28
CA LEU A 327 -0.98 21.01 12.24
C LEU A 327 -2.42 20.84 11.72
N PRO A 328 -2.94 21.79 10.93
CA PRO A 328 -4.35 21.81 10.52
C PRO A 328 -4.79 20.62 9.65
N ARG A 329 -3.83 19.86 9.09
CA ARG A 329 -4.08 18.60 8.35
C ARG A 329 -4.03 17.35 9.20
N CYS A 330 -3.59 17.46 10.46
CA CYS A 330 -3.62 16.37 11.41
C CYS A 330 -4.98 16.39 12.13
N GLU A 331 -5.89 15.53 11.67
CA GLU A 331 -7.29 15.55 12.11
C GLU A 331 -7.60 14.44 13.13
N TRP A 332 -6.69 13.48 13.29
CA TRP A 332 -6.92 12.25 14.04
C TRP A 332 -5.95 12.11 15.20
N ILE A 333 -6.48 11.69 16.35
CA ILE A 333 -5.72 11.26 17.52
C ILE A 333 -5.92 9.76 17.68
N GLN A 334 -4.92 8.99 17.27
CA GLN A 334 -4.89 7.54 17.36
C GLN A 334 -4.17 7.11 18.64
N ILE A 335 -4.89 6.40 19.50
CA ILE A 335 -4.30 5.74 20.67
C ILE A 335 -3.91 4.32 20.27
N ASP A 336 -2.62 4.05 20.38
CA ASP A 336 -2.03 2.76 20.05
C ASP A 336 -2.11 1.76 21.22
N ALA A 337 -1.45 0.62 21.11
CA ALA A 337 -1.40 -0.39 22.17
C ALA A 337 -1.03 0.22 23.54
N GLY A 338 -1.62 -0.28 24.63
CA GLY A 338 -1.27 0.07 26.01
C GLY A 338 -2.38 0.76 26.80
N TYR A 339 -3.63 0.79 26.32
CA TYR A 339 -4.74 1.45 27.00
C TYR A 339 -5.43 0.64 28.11
N ASP A 340 -4.93 -0.54 28.45
CA ASP A 340 -5.42 -1.39 29.54
C ASP A 340 -4.56 -1.31 30.81
N ALA A 341 -5.14 -1.73 31.93
CA ALA A 341 -4.42 -1.83 33.20
C ALA A 341 -3.50 -3.05 33.18
N TRP A 342 -2.27 -2.88 32.69
CA TRP A 342 -1.28 -3.97 32.69
C TRP A 342 -0.03 -3.62 33.49
N ASP A 343 0.45 -4.61 34.25
CA ASP A 343 1.59 -4.53 35.16
C ASP A 343 2.78 -5.25 34.51
N GLU A 344 3.94 -4.59 34.40
CA GLU A 344 5.14 -4.99 33.62
C GLU A 344 5.67 -6.42 33.91
N VAL A 345 5.19 -7.07 34.97
CA VAL A 345 5.81 -8.26 35.58
C VAL A 345 5.40 -9.59 34.92
N ARG A 346 4.46 -9.63 33.95
CA ARG A 346 3.93 -10.89 33.40
C ARG A 346 4.15 -11.11 31.90
N LEU A 347 5.36 -11.56 31.54
CA LEU A 347 5.79 -12.08 30.22
C LEU A 347 6.10 -10.97 29.20
N GLY A 348 7.31 -11.01 28.62
CA GLY A 348 7.84 -9.96 27.75
C GLY A 348 6.95 -9.59 26.56
N SER A 349 7.00 -8.31 26.18
CA SER A 349 6.58 -7.59 24.96
C SER A 349 5.44 -8.05 24.02
N VAL A 350 4.79 -9.21 24.18
CA VAL A 350 3.83 -9.76 23.21
C VAL A 350 2.36 -9.76 23.69
N ASN A 351 2.07 -9.37 24.93
CA ASN A 351 0.71 -9.48 25.52
C ASN A 351 -0.18 -8.23 25.42
N ASN A 352 0.03 -7.42 24.38
CA ASN A 352 -0.67 -6.17 24.18
C ASN A 352 -2.19 -6.32 23.95
N VAL A 353 -2.81 -5.15 23.98
CA VAL A 353 -4.22 -4.77 24.21
C VAL A 353 -5.13 -5.12 23.03
N GLY A 354 -5.02 -6.34 22.53
CA GLY A 354 -5.77 -6.78 21.37
C GLY A 354 -7.28 -6.84 21.61
N ILE A 355 -8.01 -7.41 20.66
CA ILE A 355 -9.47 -7.51 20.67
C ILE A 355 -10.06 -8.13 21.96
N GLY A 356 -9.25 -8.89 22.71
CA GLY A 356 -9.61 -9.40 24.03
C GLY A 356 -10.04 -8.34 25.05
N MET A 357 -9.67 -7.07 24.88
CA MET A 357 -10.14 -5.98 25.76
C MET A 357 -11.64 -5.74 25.75
N ALA A 358 -12.32 -6.15 24.69
CA ALA A 358 -13.77 -6.04 24.62
C ALA A 358 -14.49 -7.16 25.39
N TYR A 359 -13.77 -8.11 25.98
CA TYR A 359 -14.40 -9.22 26.68
C TYR A 359 -15.06 -8.75 27.99
N PRO A 360 -16.28 -9.23 28.32
CA PRO A 360 -16.99 -8.77 29.51
C PRO A 360 -16.17 -8.84 30.80
N GLY A 361 -16.07 -7.71 31.48
CA GLY A 361 -15.32 -7.56 32.73
C GLY A 361 -13.86 -7.14 32.56
N GLU A 362 -13.40 -6.92 31.34
CA GLU A 362 -12.18 -6.15 31.03
C GLU A 362 -12.52 -4.65 30.97
N ALA A 363 -11.53 -3.78 31.24
CA ALA A 363 -11.70 -2.33 31.16
C ALA A 363 -10.37 -1.61 30.85
N ALA A 364 -10.45 -0.44 30.23
CA ALA A 364 -9.30 0.44 30.04
C ALA A 364 -8.68 0.85 31.40
N ASP A 365 -7.38 1.19 31.40
CA ASP A 365 -6.67 1.54 32.64
C ASP A 365 -7.27 2.80 33.29
N PRO A 366 -7.86 2.71 34.51
CA PRO A 366 -8.38 3.89 35.19
C PRO A 366 -7.28 4.88 35.60
N LYS A 367 -6.00 4.48 35.64
CA LYS A 367 -4.89 5.43 35.86
C LYS A 367 -4.61 6.27 34.62
N LYS A 368 -4.72 5.69 33.42
CA LYS A 368 -4.52 6.40 32.15
C LYS A 368 -5.76 7.16 31.70
N PHE A 369 -6.94 6.60 31.96
CA PHE A 369 -8.26 7.10 31.56
C PHE A 369 -9.23 7.11 32.76
N PRO A 370 -9.08 8.04 33.71
CA PRO A 370 -9.84 8.04 34.98
C PRO A 370 -11.35 8.19 34.80
N GLU A 371 -11.80 8.79 33.69
CA GLU A 371 -13.22 8.97 33.35
C GLU A 371 -13.69 7.95 32.28
N GLY A 372 -12.81 7.01 31.89
CA GLY A 372 -13.06 6.00 30.87
C GLY A 372 -12.98 6.51 29.43
N MET A 373 -13.00 5.56 28.49
CA MET A 373 -12.84 5.83 27.06
C MET A 373 -13.93 6.74 26.45
N PRO A 374 -15.24 6.64 26.82
CA PRO A 374 -16.25 7.56 26.28
C PRO A 374 -16.01 9.04 26.64
N ALA A 375 -15.55 9.33 27.86
CA ALA A 375 -15.22 10.70 28.27
C ALA A 375 -13.98 11.21 27.52
N PHE A 376 -12.97 10.34 27.37
CA PHE A 376 -11.76 10.64 26.60
C PHE A 376 -12.08 10.98 25.13
N THR A 377 -12.84 10.14 24.42
CA THR A 377 -13.18 10.40 23.02
C THR A 377 -14.05 11.65 22.86
N ALA A 378 -14.98 11.92 23.79
CA ALA A 378 -15.73 13.17 23.82
C ALA A 378 -14.82 14.40 24.00
N ALA A 379 -13.79 14.30 24.84
CA ALA A 379 -12.82 15.37 25.05
C ALA A 379 -11.96 15.65 23.80
N ILE A 380 -11.64 14.63 23.00
CA ILE A 380 -10.99 14.79 21.69
C ILE A 380 -11.94 15.48 20.69
N LYS A 381 -13.18 15.01 20.57
CA LYS A 381 -14.19 15.60 19.67
C LYS A 381 -14.48 17.06 19.98
N LYS A 382 -14.51 17.43 21.27
CA LYS A 382 -14.68 18.83 21.72
C LYS A 382 -13.58 19.77 21.22
N ARG A 383 -12.38 19.25 20.91
CA ARG A 383 -11.26 20.01 20.31
C ARG A 383 -11.36 20.13 18.79
N GLY A 384 -12.38 19.53 18.18
CA GLY A 384 -12.53 19.47 16.72
C GLY A 384 -11.48 18.58 16.07
N LEU A 385 -11.08 17.51 16.76
CA LEU A 385 -10.26 16.40 16.28
C LEU A 385 -11.04 15.08 16.43
N ARG A 386 -10.58 14.02 15.78
CA ARG A 386 -11.30 12.75 15.70
C ARG A 386 -10.53 11.63 16.40
N PRO A 387 -11.15 10.87 17.32
CA PRO A 387 -10.48 9.81 18.05
C PRO A 387 -10.40 8.53 17.20
N ALA A 388 -9.25 7.85 17.25
CA ALA A 388 -9.07 6.53 16.66
C ALA A 388 -8.34 5.57 17.60
N LEU A 389 -8.55 4.27 17.40
CA LEU A 389 -8.06 3.22 18.28
C LEU A 389 -7.28 2.16 17.51
N TRP A 390 -6.13 1.77 18.04
CA TRP A 390 -5.43 0.57 17.63
C TRP A 390 -6.06 -0.68 18.23
N VAL A 391 -6.23 -1.70 17.40
CA VAL A 391 -6.74 -3.01 17.80
C VAL A 391 -5.88 -4.09 17.17
N GLY A 392 -5.10 -4.79 17.99
CA GLY A 392 -4.46 -6.04 17.59
C GLY A 392 -5.50 -7.16 17.48
N PHE A 393 -5.54 -7.89 16.37
CA PHE A 393 -6.52 -8.96 16.15
C PHE A 393 -6.09 -10.30 16.78
N TYR A 394 -5.72 -10.25 18.05
CA TYR A 394 -5.36 -11.39 18.89
C TYR A 394 -5.80 -11.15 20.33
N ALA A 395 -5.74 -12.18 21.17
CA ALA A 395 -5.85 -12.05 22.61
C ALA A 395 -4.61 -12.63 23.29
N GLY A 396 -4.15 -11.99 24.36
CA GLY A 396 -3.13 -12.57 25.22
C GLY A 396 -3.66 -13.82 25.93
N THR A 397 -2.88 -14.90 26.01
CA THR A 397 -3.27 -16.16 26.66
C THR A 397 -3.51 -16.01 28.16
N GLY A 398 -3.00 -14.92 28.76
CA GLY A 398 -3.28 -14.53 30.14
C GLY A 398 -4.62 -13.83 30.38
N ARG A 399 -5.36 -13.44 29.33
CA ARG A 399 -6.64 -12.70 29.47
C ARG A 399 -7.83 -13.63 29.68
N ARG A 400 -8.90 -13.08 30.25
CA ARG A 400 -10.12 -13.84 30.57
C ARG A 400 -10.73 -14.52 29.37
N LEU A 401 -10.77 -13.85 28.22
CA LEU A 401 -11.29 -14.42 26.97
C LEU A 401 -10.61 -15.75 26.63
N TYR A 402 -9.29 -15.84 26.72
CA TYR A 402 -8.58 -17.09 26.42
C TYR A 402 -8.74 -18.13 27.53
N GLN A 403 -8.76 -17.71 28.80
CA GLN A 403 -8.91 -18.63 29.93
C GLN A 403 -10.31 -19.28 29.97
N GLU A 404 -11.35 -18.51 29.65
CA GLU A 404 -12.75 -18.95 29.66
C GLU A 404 -13.14 -19.66 28.35
N HIS A 405 -12.56 -19.25 27.21
CA HIS A 405 -12.85 -19.80 25.89
C HIS A 405 -11.59 -20.21 25.10
N PRO A 406 -10.74 -21.11 25.61
CA PRO A 406 -9.55 -21.55 24.87
C PRO A 406 -9.89 -22.24 23.54
N ASP A 407 -11.09 -22.80 23.41
CA ASP A 407 -11.57 -23.45 22.19
C ASP A 407 -11.91 -22.45 21.07
N TRP A 408 -12.06 -21.15 21.36
CA TRP A 408 -12.31 -20.11 20.37
C TRP A 408 -11.08 -19.73 19.54
N PHE A 409 -9.90 -20.25 19.89
CA PHE A 409 -8.63 -19.84 19.32
C PHE A 409 -8.02 -20.93 18.43
N LEU A 410 -7.34 -20.48 17.39
CA LEU A 410 -6.50 -21.34 16.56
C LEU A 410 -5.21 -21.70 17.31
N PRO A 411 -4.61 -22.88 17.04
CA PRO A 411 -3.36 -23.31 17.65
C PRO A 411 -2.15 -22.60 17.02
N TYR A 412 -2.12 -21.26 17.10
CA TYR A 412 -1.12 -20.41 16.46
C TYR A 412 -0.71 -19.27 17.40
N GLY A 413 0.61 -19.11 17.58
CA GLY A 413 1.21 -18.04 18.39
C GLY A 413 1.11 -18.24 19.91
N ILE A 414 0.50 -19.34 20.36
CA ILE A 414 0.25 -19.64 21.78
C ILE A 414 1.56 -19.71 22.57
N GLU A 415 2.61 -20.26 21.96
CA GLU A 415 3.97 -20.35 22.50
C GLU A 415 4.60 -18.99 22.80
N LEU A 416 4.00 -17.91 22.30
CA LEU A 416 4.45 -16.52 22.42
C LEU A 416 3.59 -15.71 23.38
N GLY A 417 2.60 -16.35 23.99
CA GLY A 417 1.63 -15.68 24.85
C GLY A 417 0.46 -15.04 24.12
N VAL A 418 0.34 -15.18 22.79
CA VAL A 418 -0.79 -14.64 22.01
C VAL A 418 -1.62 -15.75 21.37
N ALA A 419 -2.89 -15.48 21.10
CA ALA A 419 -3.79 -16.43 20.44
C ALA A 419 -4.70 -15.71 19.44
N ILE A 420 -4.89 -16.33 18.27
CA ILE A 420 -5.70 -15.79 17.17
C ILE A 420 -7.10 -16.41 17.18
N LEU A 421 -8.13 -15.58 17.04
CA LEU A 421 -9.53 -16.00 17.06
C LEU A 421 -9.90 -16.82 15.81
N ASP A 422 -10.60 -17.95 16.00
CA ASP A 422 -11.14 -18.78 14.93
C ASP A 422 -12.47 -18.21 14.39
N LEU A 423 -12.38 -17.38 13.36
CA LEU A 423 -13.56 -16.81 12.71
C LEU A 423 -14.46 -17.83 12.02
N SER A 424 -14.09 -19.12 11.92
CA SER A 424 -15.00 -20.13 11.39
C SER A 424 -16.17 -20.46 12.33
N ARG A 425 -16.02 -20.13 13.61
CA ARG A 425 -17.03 -20.30 14.66
C ARG A 425 -18.03 -19.14 14.71
N PRO A 426 -19.35 -19.39 14.66
CA PRO A 426 -20.37 -18.34 14.78
C PRO A 426 -20.24 -17.49 16.04
N GLU A 427 -20.01 -18.12 17.20
CA GLU A 427 -19.89 -17.46 18.49
C GLU A 427 -18.71 -16.47 18.55
N VAL A 428 -17.59 -16.82 17.90
CA VAL A 428 -16.43 -15.94 17.76
C VAL A 428 -16.76 -14.73 16.88
N ARG A 429 -17.48 -14.93 15.78
CA ARG A 429 -17.93 -13.83 14.92
C ARG A 429 -18.89 -12.88 15.65
N ASP A 430 -19.76 -13.41 16.51
CA ASP A 430 -20.66 -12.60 17.32
C ASP A 430 -19.90 -11.79 18.38
N PHE A 431 -18.87 -12.38 19.00
CA PHE A 431 -17.96 -11.64 19.87
C PHE A 431 -17.23 -10.51 19.11
N VAL A 432 -16.67 -10.79 17.94
CA VAL A 432 -15.94 -9.79 17.13
C VAL A 432 -16.84 -8.60 16.75
N LYS A 433 -18.09 -8.86 16.33
CA LYS A 433 -19.09 -7.80 16.09
C LYS A 433 -19.35 -6.97 17.34
N SER A 434 -19.48 -7.63 18.49
CA SER A 434 -19.72 -6.97 19.78
C SER A 434 -18.51 -6.12 20.20
N ALA A 435 -17.29 -6.62 19.96
CA ALA A 435 -16.05 -5.91 20.27
C ALA A 435 -15.91 -4.60 19.48
N PHE A 436 -16.09 -4.65 18.16
CA PHE A 436 -16.03 -3.43 17.36
C PHE A 436 -17.22 -2.50 17.63
N ARG A 437 -18.38 -3.02 18.03
CA ARG A 437 -19.50 -2.18 18.50
C ARG A 437 -19.12 -1.43 19.78
N LEU A 438 -18.50 -2.10 20.75
CA LEU A 438 -17.97 -1.45 21.96
C LEU A 438 -16.99 -0.34 21.59
N PHE A 439 -15.96 -0.64 20.81
CA PHE A 439 -14.93 0.35 20.47
C PHE A 439 -15.50 1.55 19.68
N ILE A 440 -16.34 1.31 18.68
CA ILE A 440 -16.77 2.37 17.76
C ILE A 440 -18.03 3.09 18.27
N LYS A 441 -19.05 2.34 18.71
CA LYS A 441 -20.36 2.93 19.08
C LYS A 441 -20.43 3.35 20.54
N GLU A 442 -19.83 2.58 21.45
CA GLU A 442 -19.96 2.84 22.90
C GLU A 442 -18.81 3.70 23.42
N TRP A 443 -17.56 3.37 23.07
CA TRP A 443 -16.39 4.20 23.39
C TRP A 443 -16.29 5.42 22.48
N GLY A 444 -16.94 5.42 21.31
CA GLY A 444 -17.09 6.60 20.46
C GLY A 444 -15.91 6.88 19.53
N PHE A 445 -15.04 5.89 19.27
CA PHE A 445 -13.98 6.00 18.27
C PHE A 445 -14.54 6.11 16.84
N GLU A 446 -13.88 6.89 16.00
CA GLU A 446 -14.28 7.16 14.61
C GLU A 446 -13.27 6.62 13.59
N GLY A 447 -12.18 6.01 14.06
CA GLY A 447 -11.18 5.34 13.24
C GLY A 447 -10.58 4.13 13.95
N ILE A 448 -10.12 3.17 13.16
CA ILE A 448 -9.46 1.95 13.65
C ILE A 448 -8.15 1.75 12.91
N LYS A 449 -7.07 1.46 13.67
CA LYS A 449 -5.86 0.82 13.16
C LYS A 449 -5.92 -0.66 13.52
N LEU A 450 -6.05 -1.52 12.52
CA LEU A 450 -6.13 -2.97 12.69
C LEU A 450 -4.74 -3.58 12.44
N ASP A 451 -4.14 -4.17 13.47
CA ASP A 451 -2.81 -4.79 13.41
C ASP A 451 -2.90 -6.30 13.68
N PHE A 452 -1.89 -7.04 13.22
CA PHE A 452 -1.72 -8.47 13.51
C PHE A 452 -2.96 -9.31 13.17
N TRP A 453 -3.56 -9.05 12.01
CA TRP A 453 -4.85 -9.60 11.59
C TRP A 453 -4.74 -10.51 10.38
N SER A 454 -3.72 -10.35 9.53
CA SER A 454 -3.64 -11.07 8.26
C SER A 454 -3.35 -12.55 8.47
N TYR A 455 -2.59 -12.91 9.52
CA TYR A 455 -2.19 -14.28 9.80
C TYR A 455 -3.36 -15.27 9.84
N LEU A 456 -4.50 -14.86 10.39
CA LEU A 456 -5.73 -15.67 10.42
C LEU A 456 -6.15 -16.14 9.02
N PHE A 457 -5.99 -15.28 8.03
CA PHE A 457 -6.49 -15.51 6.68
C PHE A 457 -5.42 -16.03 5.73
N GLU A 458 -4.16 -15.87 6.12
CA GLU A 458 -3.06 -15.95 5.18
C GLU A 458 -1.99 -16.98 5.55
N GLU A 459 -1.98 -17.49 6.80
CA GLU A 459 -1.07 -18.55 7.22
C GLU A 459 -1.54 -19.92 6.70
N GLU A 460 -0.72 -20.53 5.86
CA GLU A 460 -1.05 -21.77 5.16
C GLU A 460 -1.15 -22.99 6.07
N ALA A 461 -0.42 -22.99 7.19
CA ALA A 461 -0.52 -24.05 8.19
C ALA A 461 -1.88 -24.03 8.92
N LEU A 462 -2.63 -22.93 8.83
CA LEU A 462 -3.94 -22.81 9.48
C LEU A 462 -5.02 -23.33 8.54
N ILE A 463 -5.54 -24.52 8.82
CA ILE A 463 -6.81 -24.99 8.27
C ILE A 463 -7.90 -24.70 9.29
N LEU A 464 -8.88 -23.88 8.90
CA LEU A 464 -10.00 -23.53 9.76
C LEU A 464 -10.89 -24.76 10.00
N PRO A 465 -11.03 -25.24 11.25
CA PRO A 465 -11.68 -26.52 11.56
C PRO A 465 -13.14 -26.61 11.10
N ALA A 466 -13.86 -25.49 11.07
CA ALA A 466 -15.25 -25.39 10.61
C ALA A 466 -15.41 -24.52 9.34
N GLY A 467 -14.34 -24.33 8.57
CA GLY A 467 -14.32 -23.42 7.42
C GLY A 467 -15.21 -23.87 6.25
N ARG A 468 -16.41 -23.30 6.12
CA ARG A 468 -17.19 -23.31 4.87
C ARG A 468 -16.80 -22.17 3.92
N MET A 469 -16.27 -21.09 4.48
CA MET A 469 -15.77 -19.92 3.76
C MET A 469 -14.24 -19.97 3.73
N SER A 470 -13.62 -19.44 2.67
CA SER A 470 -12.17 -19.30 2.60
C SER A 470 -11.65 -18.19 3.53
N GLY A 471 -10.34 -18.18 3.78
CA GLY A 471 -9.68 -17.12 4.54
C GLY A 471 -9.92 -15.73 3.93
N THR A 472 -9.91 -15.63 2.60
CA THR A 472 -10.25 -14.40 1.87
C THR A 472 -11.68 -13.94 2.15
N GLU A 473 -12.64 -14.86 2.25
CA GLU A 473 -14.02 -14.52 2.60
C GLU A 473 -14.15 -14.04 4.05
N TYR A 474 -13.49 -14.71 5.01
CA TYR A 474 -13.49 -14.25 6.41
C TYR A 474 -12.77 -12.93 6.60
N ARG A 475 -11.68 -12.67 5.85
CA ARG A 475 -11.02 -11.37 5.79
C ARG A 475 -12.00 -10.30 5.35
N ASN A 476 -12.64 -10.50 4.21
CA ASN A 476 -13.57 -9.54 3.64
C ASN A 476 -14.74 -9.29 4.62
N TRP A 477 -15.23 -10.33 5.29
CA TRP A 477 -16.23 -10.22 6.35
C TRP A 477 -15.76 -9.36 7.54
N LEU A 478 -14.52 -9.58 8.03
CA LEU A 478 -13.97 -8.80 9.15
C LEU A 478 -13.86 -7.32 8.78
N LEU A 479 -13.23 -7.02 7.64
CA LEU A 479 -13.03 -5.64 7.20
C LEU A 479 -14.36 -4.93 6.90
N GLN A 480 -15.32 -5.66 6.31
CA GLN A 480 -16.68 -5.16 6.11
C GLN A 480 -17.38 -4.86 7.44
N THR A 481 -17.28 -5.77 8.41
CA THR A 481 -17.91 -5.60 9.74
C THR A 481 -17.41 -4.32 10.43
N ILE A 482 -16.11 -4.05 10.38
CA ILE A 482 -15.52 -2.82 10.94
C ILE A 482 -16.03 -1.60 10.17
N ARG A 483 -16.00 -1.64 8.83
CA ARG A 483 -16.41 -0.52 7.98
C ARG A 483 -17.89 -0.16 8.15
N GLU A 484 -18.78 -1.12 8.30
CA GLU A 484 -20.21 -0.87 8.54
C GLU A 484 -20.50 -0.19 9.89
N LEU A 485 -19.59 -0.35 10.86
CA LEU A 485 -19.69 0.29 12.17
C LEU A 485 -19.08 1.70 12.18
N LEU A 486 -18.04 1.95 11.38
CA LEU A 486 -17.42 3.27 11.28
C LEU A 486 -18.40 4.31 10.71
N PRO A 487 -18.22 5.61 11.03
CA PRO A 487 -18.84 6.68 10.26
C PRO A 487 -18.49 6.56 8.77
N GLU A 488 -19.33 7.14 7.89
CA GLU A 488 -19.09 7.11 6.44
C GLU A 488 -17.71 7.69 6.07
N ASP A 489 -17.29 8.71 6.81
CA ASP A 489 -15.98 9.35 6.69
C ASP A 489 -14.97 8.94 7.78
N GLY A 490 -15.26 7.89 8.52
CA GLY A 490 -14.32 7.25 9.44
C GLY A 490 -13.16 6.62 8.69
N TYR A 491 -12.02 6.40 9.35
CA TYR A 491 -10.88 5.71 8.71
C TYR A 491 -10.64 4.30 9.23
N LEU A 492 -10.15 3.42 8.36
CA LEU A 492 -9.63 2.10 8.68
C LEU A 492 -8.22 1.97 8.11
N GLN A 493 -7.24 1.91 9.00
CA GLN A 493 -5.84 1.67 8.68
C GLN A 493 -5.50 0.20 8.90
N LEU A 494 -4.83 -0.44 7.95
CA LEU A 494 -4.26 -1.77 8.13
C LEU A 494 -2.78 -1.58 8.52
N GLY A 495 -2.43 -1.83 9.77
CA GLY A 495 -1.03 -1.73 10.21
C GLY A 495 -0.32 -3.08 10.15
N CYS A 496 0.53 -3.39 11.14
CA CYS A 496 1.51 -4.49 11.12
C CYS A 496 0.93 -5.76 10.47
N ASP A 497 1.47 -6.09 9.28
CA ASP A 497 1.26 -7.28 8.43
C ASP A 497 1.51 -6.97 6.94
N ILE A 498 1.64 -5.68 6.60
CA ILE A 498 2.12 -5.17 5.31
C ILE A 498 1.37 -5.79 4.14
N ALA A 499 0.23 -5.21 3.81
CA ALA A 499 -0.60 -5.60 2.68
C ALA A 499 0.04 -5.38 1.29
N MET A 500 1.31 -4.93 1.23
CA MET A 500 2.13 -4.78 0.02
C MET A 500 1.35 -4.25 -1.21
N ALA A 501 0.58 -3.18 -1.02
CA ALA A 501 -0.20 -2.47 -2.04
C ALA A 501 -1.44 -3.21 -2.61
N ASN A 502 -1.88 -4.33 -2.03
CA ASN A 502 -3.03 -5.07 -2.54
C ASN A 502 -4.31 -4.20 -2.61
N PRO A 503 -4.77 -3.83 -3.83
CA PRO A 503 -5.83 -2.85 -3.98
C PRO A 503 -7.18 -3.40 -3.53
N HIS A 504 -7.39 -4.71 -3.49
CA HIS A 504 -8.68 -5.31 -3.08
C HIS A 504 -9.06 -5.00 -1.63
N LEU A 505 -8.08 -4.66 -0.79
CA LEU A 505 -8.33 -4.26 0.60
C LEU A 505 -8.90 -2.84 0.70
N ALA A 506 -8.69 -1.99 -0.32
CA ALA A 506 -9.23 -0.64 -0.36
C ALA A 506 -10.75 -0.57 -0.51
N ALA A 507 -11.42 -1.72 -0.62
CA ALA A 507 -12.88 -1.82 -0.45
C ALA A 507 -13.34 -1.41 0.93
N TRP A 508 -12.50 -1.62 1.93
CA TRP A 508 -12.83 -1.36 3.31
C TRP A 508 -11.81 -0.49 4.02
N ALA A 509 -10.54 -0.58 3.67
CA ALA A 509 -9.46 0.19 4.30
C ALA A 509 -9.05 1.41 3.47
N ASP A 510 -8.52 2.42 4.14
CA ASP A 510 -8.14 3.69 3.51
C ASP A 510 -6.64 3.80 3.31
N ASN A 511 -5.86 3.23 4.23
CA ASN A 511 -4.41 3.20 4.14
C ASN A 511 -3.83 1.90 4.71
N TYR A 512 -2.60 1.59 4.32
CA TYR A 512 -1.85 0.44 4.82
C TYR A 512 -0.40 0.79 5.12
N ARG A 513 0.12 0.21 6.20
CA ARG A 513 1.57 0.23 6.47
C ARG A 513 2.27 -0.68 5.48
N TYR A 514 3.20 -0.17 4.69
CA TYR A 514 4.01 -1.02 3.81
C TYR A 514 5.34 -1.46 4.45
N GLY A 515 5.71 -0.84 5.57
CA GLY A 515 7.01 -0.94 6.22
C GLY A 515 7.00 -1.65 7.57
N ARG A 516 8.19 -1.76 8.17
CA ARG A 516 8.40 -2.09 9.58
C ARG A 516 8.02 -0.92 10.49
N ASP A 517 7.78 -1.24 11.75
CA ASP A 517 7.66 -0.25 12.82
C ASP A 517 8.92 0.59 12.91
N ILE A 518 8.75 1.91 12.79
CA ILE A 518 9.82 2.87 12.90
C ILE A 518 10.26 3.01 14.37
N GLY A 519 9.34 2.82 15.32
CA GLY A 519 9.60 2.83 16.76
C GLY A 519 10.27 4.13 17.21
N SER A 520 11.42 3.99 17.86
CA SER A 520 12.29 5.12 18.24
C SER A 520 13.22 5.61 17.12
N GLY A 521 13.17 4.98 15.94
CA GLY A 521 14.05 5.26 14.81
C GLY A 521 15.32 4.41 14.81
N GLN A 522 15.56 3.72 13.70
CA GLN A 522 16.76 2.93 13.44
C GLN A 522 17.08 3.09 11.96
N TRP A 523 18.28 3.55 11.60
CA TRP A 523 18.61 3.90 10.21
C TRP A 523 18.37 2.76 9.22
N GLU A 524 18.76 1.54 9.57
CA GLU A 524 18.54 0.37 8.71
C GLU A 524 17.05 0.03 8.51
N THR A 525 16.20 0.41 9.47
CA THR A 525 14.74 0.29 9.32
C THR A 525 14.21 1.32 8.33
N VAL A 526 14.75 2.56 8.35
CA VAL A 526 14.42 3.59 7.35
C VAL A 526 14.81 3.12 5.95
N ARG A 527 16.04 2.60 5.78
CA ARG A 527 16.53 2.06 4.49
C ARG A 527 15.66 0.93 3.97
N THR A 528 15.33 -0.03 4.84
CA THR A 528 14.45 -1.17 4.50
C THR A 528 13.07 -0.69 4.06
N ASN A 529 12.46 0.24 4.81
CA ASN A 529 11.17 0.83 4.45
C ASN A 529 11.26 1.60 3.12
N ALA A 530 12.34 2.34 2.85
CA ALA A 530 12.53 3.03 1.58
C ALA A 530 12.60 2.07 0.39
N ARG A 531 13.26 0.93 0.54
CA ARG A 531 13.28 -0.12 -0.49
C ARG A 531 11.90 -0.69 -0.76
N TRP A 532 11.15 -1.05 0.29
CA TRP A 532 9.80 -1.59 0.16
C TRP A 532 8.82 -0.57 -0.41
N ALA A 533 9.01 0.72 -0.09
CA ALA A 533 8.27 1.82 -0.68
C ALA A 533 8.49 1.91 -2.19
N ALA A 534 9.74 1.77 -2.66
CA ALA A 534 10.02 1.87 -4.10
C ALA A 534 9.18 0.88 -4.90
N PHE A 535 8.99 -0.35 -4.40
CA PHE A 535 8.04 -1.29 -4.98
C PHE A 535 6.59 -0.79 -4.85
N CYS A 536 6.11 -0.53 -3.62
CA CYS A 536 4.71 -0.22 -3.37
C CYS A 536 4.23 0.99 -4.16
N LEU A 537 5.05 2.03 -4.28
CA LEU A 537 4.73 3.23 -5.02
C LEU A 537 4.82 3.02 -6.54
N ASN A 538 5.70 2.13 -7.02
CA ASN A 538 5.73 1.75 -8.43
C ASN A 538 4.47 0.98 -8.87
N THR A 539 3.71 0.41 -7.93
CA THR A 539 2.38 -0.15 -8.25
C THR A 539 1.36 0.91 -8.66
N ARG A 540 1.59 2.17 -8.27
CA ARG A 540 0.72 3.33 -8.53
C ARG A 540 -0.72 3.19 -8.04
N SER A 541 -0.96 2.29 -7.10
CA SER A 541 -2.26 2.04 -6.47
C SER A 541 -2.60 3.03 -5.33
N GLY A 542 -1.73 4.01 -5.07
CA GLY A 542 -1.84 4.93 -3.93
C GLY A 542 -3.11 5.79 -3.90
N HIS A 543 -3.72 6.05 -5.06
CA HIS A 543 -5.02 6.74 -5.15
C HIS A 543 -6.21 5.87 -4.74
N LEU A 544 -6.03 4.54 -4.74
CA LEU A 544 -7.03 3.59 -4.25
C LEU A 544 -6.78 3.25 -2.79
N PHE A 545 -5.51 3.01 -2.43
CA PHE A 545 -5.10 2.55 -1.12
C PHE A 545 -3.84 3.28 -0.66
N VAL A 546 -3.96 4.17 0.32
CA VAL A 546 -2.85 5.09 0.65
C VAL A 546 -1.71 4.32 1.33
N PRO A 547 -0.46 4.40 0.81
CA PRO A 547 0.70 3.79 1.45
C PRO A 547 1.15 4.62 2.66
N ASN A 548 1.46 3.95 3.77
CA ASN A 548 1.90 4.56 5.03
C ASN A 548 3.32 4.09 5.38
N SER A 549 4.26 5.04 5.56
CA SER A 549 5.66 4.81 5.92
C SER A 549 5.90 4.55 7.41
N ASP A 550 4.84 4.50 8.20
CA ASP A 550 4.85 4.68 9.64
C ASP A 550 5.19 6.14 10.04
N ALA A 551 5.26 6.39 11.35
CA ALA A 551 5.33 7.73 11.92
C ALA A 551 6.57 8.54 11.50
N VAL A 552 6.35 9.85 11.39
CA VAL A 552 7.40 10.87 11.40
C VAL A 552 7.32 11.65 12.71
N GLY A 553 8.46 11.98 13.31
CA GLY A 553 8.50 12.75 14.55
C GLY A 553 9.92 12.86 15.08
N VAL A 554 10.06 13.18 16.37
CA VAL A 554 11.36 13.15 17.05
C VAL A 554 11.69 11.70 17.38
N LEU A 555 12.46 11.05 16.50
CA LEU A 555 12.89 9.66 16.65
C LEU A 555 14.28 9.61 17.30
N PRO A 556 14.38 9.33 18.62
CA PRO A 556 15.63 9.50 19.36
C PRO A 556 16.77 8.56 18.96
N GLY A 557 16.49 7.51 18.20
CA GLY A 557 17.50 6.60 17.65
C GLY A 557 18.08 7.05 16.30
N LEU A 558 17.65 8.18 15.75
CA LEU A 558 18.20 8.78 14.53
C LEU A 558 18.98 10.06 14.85
N SER A 559 20.06 10.31 14.12
CA SER A 559 20.75 11.61 14.12
C SER A 559 19.90 12.70 13.46
N ASP A 560 20.25 13.97 13.65
CA ASP A 560 19.56 15.10 13.00
C ASP A 560 19.53 14.97 11.47
N THR A 561 20.63 14.49 10.88
CA THR A 561 20.75 14.21 9.45
C THR A 561 19.76 13.13 9.01
N GLU A 562 19.70 12.03 9.74
CA GLU A 562 18.79 10.90 9.43
C GLU A 562 17.32 11.26 9.67
N LEU A 563 17.02 12.07 10.70
CA LEU A 563 15.69 12.63 10.94
C LEU A 563 15.23 13.49 9.76
N ARG A 564 16.12 14.33 9.23
CA ARG A 564 15.84 15.10 8.02
C ARG A 564 15.61 14.21 6.81
N THR A 565 16.40 13.17 6.67
CA THR A 565 16.24 12.18 5.61
C THR A 565 14.92 11.43 5.69
N HIS A 566 14.52 10.99 6.88
CA HIS A 566 13.22 10.34 7.09
C HIS A 566 12.05 11.28 6.75
N LEU A 567 12.11 12.55 7.19
CA LEU A 567 11.09 13.54 6.85
C LEU A 567 11.01 13.80 5.33
N ASN A 568 12.16 14.06 4.69
CA ASN A 568 12.23 14.30 3.25
C ASN A 568 11.72 13.10 2.45
N PHE A 569 12.07 11.89 2.89
CA PHE A 569 11.61 10.64 2.31
C PHE A 569 10.08 10.57 2.39
N CYS A 570 9.49 10.62 3.59
CA CYS A 570 8.03 10.50 3.79
C CYS A 570 7.23 11.56 3.02
N LEU A 571 7.79 12.77 2.87
CA LEU A 571 7.17 13.85 2.09
C LEU A 571 7.18 13.53 0.59
N VAL A 572 8.35 13.21 0.01
CA VAL A 572 8.47 13.01 -1.45
C VAL A 572 7.90 11.65 -1.89
N SER A 573 7.82 10.68 -0.99
CA SER A 573 7.14 9.40 -1.21
C SER A 573 5.62 9.50 -1.09
N ARG A 574 5.08 10.62 -0.58
CA ARG A 574 3.63 10.79 -0.34
C ARG A 574 3.07 9.71 0.59
N THR A 575 3.82 9.42 1.67
CA THR A 575 3.47 8.39 2.66
C THR A 575 3.42 8.92 4.09
N LEU A 576 3.48 10.25 4.28
CA LEU A 576 3.40 10.95 5.56
C LEU A 576 1.96 10.91 6.10
N VAL A 577 1.49 9.70 6.42
CA VAL A 577 0.16 9.44 6.97
C VAL A 577 0.17 9.61 8.48
N GLU A 578 1.26 9.22 9.15
CA GLU A 578 1.35 9.20 10.62
C GLU A 578 2.44 10.16 11.13
N ILE A 579 2.14 10.90 12.19
CA ILE A 579 3.08 11.69 12.99
C ILE A 579 3.08 11.13 14.42
N GLY A 580 4.24 11.05 15.06
CA GLY A 580 4.38 10.58 16.44
C GLY A 580 5.07 11.59 17.36
N GLY A 581 5.20 11.21 18.63
CA GLY A 581 5.96 11.96 19.63
C GLY A 581 5.12 12.98 20.42
N TRP A 582 5.70 13.46 21.51
CA TRP A 582 5.07 14.46 22.38
C TRP A 582 5.27 15.86 21.81
N LEU A 583 4.60 16.15 20.69
CA LEU A 583 4.77 17.40 19.92
C LEU A 583 4.64 18.68 20.76
N HIS A 584 3.80 18.65 21.80
CA HIS A 584 3.63 19.77 22.72
C HIS A 584 4.88 20.03 23.60
N GLN A 585 5.71 19.02 23.85
CA GLN A 585 6.99 19.09 24.56
C GLN A 585 8.13 19.41 23.59
N ASP A 586 8.11 18.80 22.40
CA ASP A 586 9.12 18.94 21.37
C ASP A 586 8.97 20.22 20.53
N ARG A 587 8.14 21.18 20.94
CA ARG A 587 7.78 22.37 20.14
C ARG A 587 8.98 23.20 19.65
N GLU A 588 10.09 23.20 20.40
CA GLU A 588 11.34 23.91 20.08
C GLU A 588 12.37 23.02 19.36
N HIS A 589 12.05 21.75 19.14
CA HIS A 589 12.95 20.82 18.45
C HIS A 589 13.17 21.28 17.01
N PHE A 590 14.41 21.14 16.51
CA PHE A 590 14.81 21.68 15.20
C PHE A 590 13.92 21.16 14.06
N LEU A 591 13.36 19.95 14.18
CA LEU A 591 12.53 19.31 13.17
C LEU A 591 11.14 19.96 13.04
N MET A 592 10.60 20.61 14.09
CA MET A 592 9.20 21.03 14.13
C MET A 592 8.79 21.99 13.01
N PRO A 593 9.54 23.06 12.68
CA PRO A 593 9.17 23.96 11.57
C PRO A 593 9.08 23.22 10.24
N PHE A 594 9.91 22.19 10.05
CA PHE A 594 9.96 21.40 8.82
C PHE A 594 8.81 20.40 8.76
N LEU A 595 8.48 19.77 9.88
CA LEU A 595 7.32 18.89 10.00
C LEU A 595 6.01 19.65 9.74
N GLN A 596 5.85 20.85 10.30
CA GLN A 596 4.68 21.70 10.06
C GLN A 596 4.53 22.05 8.58
N LYS A 597 5.63 22.44 7.92
CA LYS A 597 5.63 22.74 6.47
C LYS A 597 5.31 21.48 5.66
N ALA A 598 5.94 20.34 5.96
CA ALA A 598 5.70 19.08 5.27
C ALA A 598 4.23 18.63 5.35
N ALA A 599 3.60 18.81 6.51
CA ALA A 599 2.23 18.43 6.76
C ALA A 599 1.19 19.40 6.15
N CYS A 600 1.59 20.52 5.53
CA CYS A 600 0.64 21.51 5.02
C CYS A 600 -0.22 20.99 3.86
N CYS A 601 0.36 20.11 3.03
CA CYS A 601 -0.26 19.49 1.87
C CYS A 601 0.33 18.08 1.69
N PRO A 602 -0.07 17.10 2.52
CA PRO A 602 0.57 15.78 2.54
C PRO A 602 0.48 15.08 1.17
N GLY A 603 -0.67 15.16 0.49
CA GLY A 603 -0.87 14.57 -0.84
C GLY A 603 -0.63 13.06 -0.84
N ASN A 604 -0.90 12.39 0.28
CA ASN A 604 -0.59 10.99 0.46
C ASN A 604 -1.28 10.12 -0.60
N GLY A 605 -0.54 9.18 -1.17
CA GLY A 605 -1.00 8.33 -2.27
C GLY A 605 -0.89 8.95 -3.67
N ASP A 606 -0.47 10.22 -3.80
CA ASP A 606 -0.18 10.81 -5.12
C ASP A 606 0.97 10.05 -5.81
N PRO A 607 0.96 9.92 -7.16
CA PRO A 607 2.00 9.18 -7.87
C PRO A 607 3.41 9.71 -7.64
N VAL A 608 4.34 8.77 -7.40
CA VAL A 608 5.77 9.03 -7.21
C VAL A 608 6.56 8.41 -8.35
N HIS A 609 7.66 9.08 -8.70
CA HIS A 609 8.51 8.69 -9.81
C HIS A 609 9.98 8.61 -9.37
N PHE A 610 10.76 7.81 -10.10
CA PHE A 610 12.16 7.54 -9.79
C PHE A 610 13.03 7.98 -10.97
N ALA A 611 14.01 8.86 -10.73
CA ALA A 611 14.85 9.38 -11.81
C ALA A 611 15.96 8.36 -12.15
N GLY A 612 15.96 7.88 -13.40
CA GLY A 612 17.00 6.97 -13.91
C GLY A 612 17.11 5.61 -13.22
N PHE A 613 16.06 5.19 -12.49
CA PHE A 613 16.09 3.93 -11.75
C PHE A 613 15.67 2.76 -12.64
N ASP A 614 16.44 1.68 -12.60
CA ASP A 614 16.17 0.43 -13.29
C ASP A 614 15.79 -0.66 -12.29
N PHE A 615 14.51 -1.04 -12.28
CA PHE A 615 13.98 -2.10 -11.42
C PHE A 615 14.55 -3.49 -11.74
N THR A 616 15.22 -3.67 -12.88
CA THR A 616 15.82 -4.95 -13.27
C THR A 616 17.28 -5.09 -12.81
N ALA A 617 17.94 -3.98 -12.44
CA ALA A 617 19.40 -3.94 -12.28
C ALA A 617 19.93 -4.34 -10.88
N GLY A 618 19.08 -4.54 -9.85
CA GLY A 618 19.56 -4.99 -8.53
C GLY A 618 18.63 -4.75 -7.34
N ASP A 619 19.23 -4.56 -6.16
CA ASP A 619 18.60 -4.34 -4.84
C ASP A 619 18.77 -2.90 -4.30
N GLU A 620 19.24 -1.99 -5.15
CA GLU A 620 19.47 -0.60 -4.77
C GLU A 620 18.19 0.13 -4.37
N ILE A 621 18.32 1.09 -3.46
CA ILE A 621 17.24 2.02 -3.14
C ILE A 621 17.36 3.20 -4.09
N PRO A 622 16.29 3.62 -4.80
CA PRO A 622 16.37 4.78 -5.68
C PRO A 622 16.96 5.98 -4.94
N ALA A 623 17.95 6.65 -5.53
CA ALA A 623 18.56 7.82 -4.91
C ALA A 623 17.74 9.09 -5.13
N VAL A 624 16.93 9.14 -6.19
CA VAL A 624 16.20 10.34 -6.61
C VAL A 624 14.72 10.01 -6.83
N TRP A 625 13.89 10.64 -6.02
CA TRP A 625 12.43 10.46 -6.00
C TRP A 625 11.80 11.79 -6.37
N TYR A 626 10.74 11.78 -7.19
CA TYR A 626 10.11 13.03 -7.59
C TYR A 626 8.60 12.93 -7.82
N LEU A 627 7.99 14.10 -7.70
CA LEU A 627 6.57 14.38 -7.87
C LEU A 627 6.37 15.29 -9.10
N LYS A 628 5.27 15.10 -9.82
CA LYS A 628 4.86 15.99 -10.92
C LYS A 628 4.04 17.17 -10.40
N GLY A 629 4.69 18.04 -9.64
CA GLY A 629 4.13 19.26 -9.05
C GLY A 629 4.87 19.67 -7.77
N PRO A 630 4.45 20.78 -7.11
CA PRO A 630 5.01 21.16 -5.82
C PRO A 630 4.47 20.28 -4.69
N HIS A 631 5.20 20.16 -3.58
CA HIS A 631 4.64 19.48 -2.40
C HIS A 631 3.43 20.24 -1.80
N PHE A 632 3.42 21.57 -1.90
CA PHE A 632 2.43 22.48 -1.30
C PHE A 632 1.15 22.69 -2.14
N SER A 633 0.95 21.93 -3.22
CA SER A 633 -0.27 22.00 -4.03
C SER A 633 -0.49 20.71 -4.82
N ARG A 634 -1.75 20.39 -5.11
CA ARG A 634 -2.14 19.28 -6.00
C ARG A 634 -2.60 19.76 -7.38
N LEU A 635 -2.37 21.04 -7.71
CA LEU A 635 -2.71 21.62 -9.00
C LEU A 635 -1.74 21.15 -10.08
N ALA A 636 -2.09 20.06 -10.78
CA ALA A 636 -1.31 19.53 -11.88
C ALA A 636 -1.22 20.52 -13.05
N GLY A 637 -0.01 20.70 -13.60
CA GLY A 637 0.21 21.48 -14.82
C GLY A 637 0.02 23.00 -14.70
N ASN A 638 -0.18 23.53 -13.48
CA ASN A 638 -0.31 24.97 -13.30
C ASN A 638 1.05 25.68 -13.46
N ARG A 639 1.16 26.56 -14.47
CA ARG A 639 2.42 27.26 -14.80
C ARG A 639 2.89 28.25 -13.72
N CYS A 640 2.01 28.66 -12.80
CA CYS A 640 2.39 29.54 -11.69
C CYS A 640 3.20 28.82 -10.61
N LEU A 641 3.21 27.49 -10.63
CA LEU A 641 3.77 26.62 -9.59
C LEU A 641 5.00 25.84 -10.10
N PRO A 642 5.85 25.33 -9.18
CA PRO A 642 6.91 24.40 -9.54
C PRO A 642 6.37 23.17 -10.28
N GLN A 643 7.01 22.78 -11.37
CA GLN A 643 6.64 21.63 -12.20
C GLN A 643 7.06 20.30 -11.58
N ARG A 644 8.10 20.30 -10.73
CA ARG A 644 8.55 19.11 -9.98
C ARG A 644 8.89 19.46 -8.54
N THR A 645 8.75 18.46 -7.68
CA THR A 645 9.44 18.39 -6.38
C THR A 645 10.26 17.12 -6.40
N PHE A 646 11.55 17.18 -6.07
CA PHE A 646 12.39 15.99 -6.03
C PHE A 646 13.27 15.96 -4.79
N GLY A 647 13.44 14.76 -4.22
CA GLY A 647 14.35 14.47 -3.13
C GLY A 647 15.54 13.69 -3.65
N VAL A 648 16.74 14.02 -3.15
CA VAL A 648 17.99 13.30 -3.41
C VAL A 648 18.47 12.72 -2.10
N PHE A 649 18.79 11.42 -2.09
CA PHE A 649 19.09 10.65 -0.90
C PHE A 649 20.41 9.91 -1.05
N ASN A 650 21.31 10.11 -0.08
CA ASN A 650 22.48 9.27 0.06
C ASN A 650 22.21 8.17 1.09
N TRP A 651 21.90 6.97 0.61
CA TRP A 651 21.64 5.79 1.45
C TRP A 651 22.92 5.11 1.96
N GLU A 652 24.09 5.60 1.54
CA GLU A 652 25.40 5.06 1.89
C GLU A 652 26.06 5.84 3.03
N GLU A 653 27.03 5.21 3.68
CA GLU A 653 27.82 5.78 4.79
C GLU A 653 28.77 6.89 4.33
N SER A 654 29.30 6.79 3.10
CA SER A 654 30.28 7.73 2.56
C SER A 654 29.62 8.85 1.75
N PRO A 655 30.23 10.04 1.67
CA PRO A 655 29.74 11.12 0.82
C PRO A 655 29.63 10.71 -0.65
N ARG A 656 28.59 11.21 -1.33
CA ARG A 656 28.33 10.93 -2.76
C ARG A 656 27.96 12.19 -3.52
N ASN A 657 28.33 12.21 -4.79
CA ASN A 657 27.97 13.26 -5.74
C ASN A 657 26.81 12.81 -6.61
N PHE A 658 25.90 13.74 -6.87
CA PHE A 658 24.69 13.54 -7.66
C PHE A 658 24.61 14.58 -8.77
N GLU A 659 24.26 14.12 -9.97
CA GLU A 659 23.97 14.96 -11.12
C GLU A 659 22.51 14.73 -11.54
N ILE A 660 21.76 15.82 -11.69
CA ILE A 660 20.33 15.78 -12.05
C ILE A 660 20.15 16.60 -13.32
N SER A 661 19.40 16.06 -14.29
CA SER A 661 19.05 16.74 -15.53
C SER A 661 17.54 16.94 -15.65
N ALA A 662 17.12 17.78 -16.58
CA ALA A 662 15.70 17.92 -16.91
C ALA A 662 15.12 16.58 -17.40
N GLY A 663 15.82 15.88 -18.29
CA GLY A 663 15.42 14.58 -18.82
C GLY A 663 15.23 13.52 -17.73
N SER A 664 16.11 13.47 -16.71
CA SER A 664 15.98 12.48 -15.62
C SER A 664 14.73 12.70 -14.76
N LEU A 665 14.22 13.93 -14.69
CA LEU A 665 12.96 14.30 -14.03
C LEU A 665 11.74 14.28 -14.96
N GLY A 666 11.90 13.77 -16.19
CA GLY A 666 10.85 13.74 -17.21
C GLY A 666 10.39 15.13 -17.64
N LEU A 667 11.30 16.09 -17.73
CA LEU A 667 11.08 17.44 -18.24
C LEU A 667 11.74 17.60 -19.62
N PRO A 668 11.16 18.41 -20.54
CA PRO A 668 11.81 18.74 -21.82
C PRO A 668 13.19 19.39 -21.62
N GLU A 669 14.20 18.94 -22.35
CA GLU A 669 15.58 19.42 -22.22
C GLU A 669 15.87 20.70 -23.03
N ASP A 670 14.97 21.09 -23.93
CA ASP A 670 15.04 22.31 -24.75
C ASP A 670 14.59 23.57 -24.01
N ARG A 671 14.36 23.48 -22.70
CA ARG A 671 13.90 24.57 -21.83
C ARG A 671 14.85 24.83 -20.68
N GLU A 672 14.83 26.06 -20.19
CA GLU A 672 15.60 26.47 -19.01
C GLU A 672 14.78 26.31 -17.73
N TYR A 673 15.42 25.75 -16.70
CA TYR A 673 14.80 25.54 -15.39
C TYR A 673 15.65 26.08 -14.26
N LEU A 674 14.97 26.53 -13.21
CA LEU A 674 15.55 26.86 -11.92
C LEU A 674 15.26 25.74 -10.92
N VAL A 675 16.24 25.43 -10.09
CA VAL A 675 16.13 24.53 -8.95
C VAL A 675 16.17 25.37 -7.69
N LYS A 676 15.18 25.18 -6.84
CA LYS A 676 15.12 25.81 -5.53
C LYS A 676 15.30 24.76 -4.44
N ASP A 677 16.26 24.96 -3.55
CA ASP A 677 16.35 24.23 -2.29
C ASP A 677 15.13 24.55 -1.43
N PHE A 678 14.40 23.50 -1.07
CA PHE A 678 13.13 23.59 -0.39
C PHE A 678 13.24 24.15 1.04
N TRP A 679 14.37 23.91 1.71
CA TRP A 679 14.58 24.30 3.10
C TRP A 679 15.38 25.59 3.23
N SER A 680 16.45 25.75 2.45
CA SER A 680 17.30 26.96 2.52
C SER A 680 16.76 28.12 1.68
N GLY A 681 15.90 27.84 0.70
CA GLY A 681 15.36 28.84 -0.21
C GLY A 681 16.29 29.21 -1.37
N ARG A 682 17.52 28.68 -1.40
CA ARG A 682 18.53 28.99 -2.42
C ARG A 682 18.08 28.55 -3.82
N VAL A 683 18.29 29.41 -4.81
CA VAL A 683 17.90 29.17 -6.21
C VAL A 683 19.12 29.11 -7.13
N THR A 684 19.22 28.05 -7.94
CA THR A 684 20.26 27.84 -8.95
C THR A 684 19.65 27.45 -10.30
N ALA A 685 20.42 27.53 -11.38
CA ALA A 685 20.00 26.98 -12.67
C ALA A 685 20.19 25.45 -12.67
N LEU A 686 19.23 24.70 -13.21
CA LEU A 686 19.29 23.23 -13.25
C LEU A 686 20.50 22.74 -14.05
N GLU A 687 20.86 23.41 -15.14
CA GLU A 687 22.02 23.06 -15.99
C GLU A 687 23.34 23.01 -15.20
N LYS A 688 23.47 23.81 -14.13
CA LYS A 688 24.67 23.92 -13.27
C LYS A 688 24.50 23.14 -11.97
N PHE A 689 23.39 22.41 -11.80
CA PHE A 689 23.08 21.76 -10.55
C PHE A 689 23.94 20.51 -10.36
N ARG A 690 24.75 20.55 -9.31
CA ARG A 690 25.57 19.45 -8.80
C ARG A 690 25.42 19.45 -7.30
N LEU A 691 25.26 18.26 -6.71
CA LEU A 691 24.99 18.12 -5.30
C LEU A 691 25.90 17.06 -4.70
N GLU A 692 26.68 17.45 -3.70
CA GLU A 692 27.37 16.52 -2.81
C GLU A 692 26.52 16.34 -1.55
N LEU A 693 26.27 15.10 -1.16
CA LEU A 693 25.61 14.78 0.10
C LEU A 693 26.55 13.93 0.96
N ALA A 694 26.67 14.28 2.24
CA ALA A 694 27.29 13.42 3.24
C ALA A 694 26.55 12.07 3.36
N GLY A 695 27.15 11.10 4.04
CA GLY A 695 26.48 9.84 4.36
C GLY A 695 25.15 10.08 5.06
N HIS A 696 24.13 9.31 4.68
CA HIS A 696 22.76 9.34 5.23
C HIS A 696 21.98 10.65 5.00
N ALA A 697 22.61 11.65 4.37
CA ALA A 697 22.00 12.94 4.13
C ALA A 697 21.04 12.91 2.96
N SER A 698 20.14 13.88 2.94
CA SER A 698 19.22 14.12 1.85
C SER A 698 19.02 15.61 1.62
N ALA A 699 18.51 15.95 0.45
CA ALA A 699 18.06 17.30 0.13
C ALA A 699 16.77 17.24 -0.69
N LEU A 700 15.94 18.27 -0.58
CA LEU A 700 14.64 18.38 -1.22
C LEU A 700 14.58 19.67 -2.04
N PHE A 701 14.03 19.60 -3.24
CA PHE A 701 14.08 20.70 -4.20
C PHE A 701 12.76 20.85 -4.96
N GLY A 702 12.45 22.08 -5.37
CA GLY A 702 11.43 22.39 -6.38
C GLY A 702 12.07 22.77 -7.71
N VAL A 703 11.46 22.36 -8.83
CA VAL A 703 11.88 22.76 -10.18
C VAL A 703 10.82 23.62 -10.82
N LEU A 704 11.21 24.77 -11.35
CA LEU A 704 10.33 25.66 -12.10
C LEU A 704 10.97 25.99 -13.46
N GLU A 705 10.15 26.21 -14.47
CA GLU A 705 10.61 26.77 -15.74
C GLU A 705 11.04 28.22 -15.53
N ALA A 706 12.08 28.67 -16.23
CA ALA A 706 12.65 30.00 -16.04
C ALA A 706 11.79 31.15 -16.66
N ASP A 707 10.65 30.84 -17.25
CA ASP A 707 9.74 31.79 -17.91
C ASP A 707 9.07 32.79 -16.94
N GLU A 708 8.57 33.93 -17.43
CA GLU A 708 7.91 34.94 -16.58
C GLU A 708 6.54 34.51 -16.02
N ALA A 709 5.98 33.38 -16.48
CA ALA A 709 4.67 32.89 -16.03
C ALA A 709 4.74 32.24 -14.63
N GLY A 710 5.90 31.73 -14.23
CA GLY A 710 6.16 31.19 -12.90
C GLY A 710 6.26 32.27 -11.82
N GLY A 711 5.27 32.34 -10.92
CA GLY A 711 5.21 33.34 -9.85
C GLY A 711 5.53 32.82 -8.45
N ILE A 712 5.21 31.55 -8.15
CA ILE A 712 5.23 31.01 -6.78
C ILE A 712 6.35 29.99 -6.66
N LEU A 713 7.24 30.21 -5.70
CA LEU A 713 8.43 29.38 -5.43
C LEU A 713 8.26 28.50 -4.19
N ASP A 714 7.35 28.85 -3.27
CA ASP A 714 7.10 28.09 -2.05
C ASP A 714 5.78 28.43 -1.39
N SER A 715 5.33 27.51 -0.53
CA SER A 715 4.36 27.81 0.51
C SER A 715 4.53 26.89 1.72
N ASN A 716 4.16 27.39 2.89
CA ASN A 716 3.90 26.58 4.08
C ASN A 716 2.39 26.27 4.28
N ALA A 717 1.55 26.61 3.31
CA ALA A 717 0.12 26.34 3.29
C ALA A 717 -0.28 25.69 1.96
N GLU A 718 -1.35 24.90 1.96
CA GLU A 718 -1.83 24.30 0.71
C GLU A 718 -2.38 25.38 -0.23
N ILE A 719 -1.84 25.45 -1.44
CA ILE A 719 -2.40 26.25 -2.54
C ILE A 719 -3.45 25.43 -3.28
N THR A 720 -4.67 25.95 -3.35
CA THR A 720 -5.84 25.30 -3.94
C THR A 720 -6.28 25.93 -5.27
N ALA A 721 -5.85 27.16 -5.55
CA ALA A 721 -5.96 27.79 -6.87
C ALA A 721 -4.79 28.78 -7.06
N ALA A 722 -4.32 28.93 -8.30
CA ALA A 722 -3.33 29.94 -8.67
C ALA A 722 -3.54 30.38 -10.11
N ALA A 723 -3.54 31.69 -10.36
CA ALA A 723 -3.69 32.26 -11.69
C ALA A 723 -2.84 33.53 -11.84
N ALA A 724 -2.05 33.60 -12.92
CA ALA A 724 -1.27 34.78 -13.27
C ALA A 724 -1.97 35.58 -14.38
N GLY A 725 -2.04 36.89 -14.21
CA GLY A 725 -2.28 37.89 -15.25
C GLY A 725 -1.01 38.69 -15.53
N ALA A 726 -1.11 39.78 -16.30
CA ALA A 726 0.04 40.61 -16.68
C ALA A 726 0.77 41.21 -15.46
N ASP A 727 0.04 41.91 -14.59
CA ASP A 727 0.58 42.60 -13.41
C ASP A 727 -0.03 42.11 -12.08
N ARG A 728 -0.66 40.92 -12.11
CA ARG A 728 -1.37 40.37 -10.94
C ARG A 728 -1.24 38.86 -10.84
N LEU A 729 -1.02 38.35 -9.63
CA LEU A 729 -1.08 36.92 -9.31
C LEU A 729 -2.15 36.69 -8.25
N THR A 730 -3.16 35.88 -8.54
CA THR A 730 -4.23 35.50 -7.62
C THR A 730 -3.96 34.11 -7.08
N VAL A 731 -3.98 33.93 -5.75
CA VAL A 731 -3.69 32.66 -5.07
C VAL A 731 -4.76 32.37 -4.03
N SER A 732 -5.38 31.19 -4.10
CA SER A 732 -6.28 30.68 -3.05
C SER A 732 -5.55 29.65 -2.19
N LEU A 733 -5.62 29.84 -0.88
CA LEU A 733 -4.92 29.04 0.12
C LEU A 733 -5.93 28.36 1.05
N ALA A 734 -5.73 27.08 1.32
CA ALA A 734 -6.40 26.40 2.42
C ALA A 734 -5.54 26.56 3.68
N ALA A 735 -5.63 27.74 4.29
CA ALA A 735 -4.76 28.17 5.38
C ALA A 735 -5.49 28.32 6.72
N ALA A 736 -4.77 28.12 7.81
CA ALA A 736 -5.12 28.60 9.14
C ALA A 736 -3.80 28.90 9.86
N GLY A 737 -3.69 30.07 10.48
CA GLY A 737 -2.48 30.52 11.17
C GLY A 737 -1.53 31.34 10.30
N ARG A 738 -0.24 31.13 10.49
CA ARG A 738 0.84 31.93 9.86
C ARG A 738 1.15 31.38 8.47
N VAL A 739 0.88 32.18 7.44
CA VAL A 739 1.16 31.85 6.04
C VAL A 739 2.45 32.53 5.60
N GLU A 740 3.33 31.76 4.99
CA GLU A 740 4.53 32.22 4.30
C GLU A 740 4.53 31.72 2.85
N LEU A 741 4.62 32.66 1.92
CA LEU A 741 4.73 32.41 0.48
C LEU A 741 6.05 33.00 -0.02
N THR A 742 6.76 32.26 -0.87
CA THR A 742 7.88 32.83 -1.62
C THR A 742 7.45 33.08 -3.05
N LEU A 743 7.57 34.32 -3.53
CA LEU A 743 7.30 34.69 -4.91
C LEU A 743 8.58 35.02 -5.65
N ARG A 744 8.57 34.83 -6.98
CA ARG A 744 9.70 35.12 -7.87
C ARG A 744 9.97 36.62 -8.02
N ARG A 745 8.94 37.45 -7.85
CA ARG A 745 9.00 38.91 -7.90
C ARG A 745 8.44 39.49 -6.60
N ARG A 746 8.95 40.63 -6.18
CA ARG A 746 8.39 41.40 -5.07
C ARG A 746 7.08 42.08 -5.49
N PRO A 747 5.94 41.83 -4.83
CA PRO A 747 4.71 42.56 -5.12
C PRO A 747 4.75 43.97 -4.54
N ALA A 748 4.13 44.92 -5.24
CA ALA A 748 3.86 46.26 -4.76
C ALA A 748 2.73 46.27 -3.72
N ARG A 749 1.71 45.42 -3.89
CA ARG A 749 0.56 45.31 -2.99
C ARG A 749 0.15 43.86 -2.77
N VAL A 750 -0.35 43.60 -1.57
CA VAL A 750 -0.95 42.32 -1.17
C VAL A 750 -2.38 42.61 -0.74
N LEU A 751 -3.35 42.05 -1.44
CA LEU A 751 -4.78 42.36 -1.28
C LEU A 751 -5.58 41.09 -0.97
N GLU A 752 -6.56 41.19 -0.09
CA GLU A 752 -7.61 40.20 0.10
C GLU A 752 -8.95 40.84 -0.30
N ASN A 753 -9.68 40.23 -1.23
CA ASN A 753 -10.96 40.77 -1.73
C ASN A 753 -10.86 42.26 -2.14
N GLY A 754 -9.74 42.64 -2.77
CA GLY A 754 -9.44 44.00 -3.21
C GLY A 754 -9.01 44.99 -2.11
N ARG A 755 -8.83 44.54 -0.86
CA ARG A 755 -8.40 45.38 0.27
C ARG A 755 -6.99 45.03 0.72
N PRO A 756 -6.08 46.00 0.96
CA PRO A 756 -4.76 45.72 1.49
C PRO A 756 -4.81 44.97 2.82
N ILE A 757 -3.95 43.96 2.97
CA ILE A 757 -3.77 43.23 4.22
C ILE A 757 -2.41 43.55 4.85
N GLU A 758 -2.30 43.31 6.16
CA GLU A 758 -1.04 43.42 6.87
C GLU A 758 -0.14 42.23 6.49
N ALA A 759 0.78 42.47 5.56
CA ALA A 759 1.77 41.49 5.12
C ALA A 759 3.19 42.05 5.28
N ARG A 760 4.09 41.25 5.85
CA ARG A 760 5.52 41.54 5.88
C ARG A 760 6.16 40.99 4.62
N ILE A 761 6.75 41.87 3.81
CA ILE A 761 7.46 41.50 2.58
C ILE A 761 8.96 41.63 2.83
N THR A 762 9.69 40.53 2.65
CA THR A 762 11.15 40.48 2.77
C THR A 762 11.74 40.17 1.40
N GLU A 763 12.56 41.08 0.86
CA GLU A 763 13.25 40.86 -0.41
C GLU A 763 14.36 39.82 -0.26
N LEU A 764 14.48 38.95 -1.26
CA LEU A 764 15.46 37.87 -1.36
C LEU A 764 16.36 38.12 -2.58
N GLU A 765 17.37 37.28 -2.76
CA GLU A 765 18.27 37.39 -3.91
C GLU A 765 17.51 37.36 -5.26
N LYS A 766 18.04 38.08 -6.25
CA LYS A 766 17.54 38.11 -7.64
C LYS A 766 16.08 38.59 -7.78
N GLY A 767 15.60 39.43 -6.85
CA GLY A 767 14.29 40.09 -6.93
C GLY A 767 13.11 39.24 -6.43
N ALA A 768 13.38 38.05 -5.89
CA ALA A 768 12.36 37.24 -5.20
C ALA A 768 11.95 37.88 -3.87
N ALA A 769 10.82 37.46 -3.31
CA ALA A 769 10.35 37.96 -2.01
C ALA A 769 9.64 36.87 -1.19
N SER A 770 9.90 36.84 0.12
CA SER A 770 9.08 36.12 1.10
C SER A 770 7.98 37.05 1.61
N ILE A 771 6.75 36.55 1.65
CA ILE A 771 5.55 37.28 2.05
C ILE A 771 4.92 36.53 3.21
N LEU A 772 4.81 37.23 4.33
CA LEU A 772 4.31 36.68 5.57
C LEU A 772 3.07 37.41 6.04
N PHE A 773 1.98 36.68 6.28
CA PHE A 773 0.73 37.21 6.83
C PHE A 773 0.05 36.13 7.70
N LYS A 774 -1.04 36.50 8.39
CA LYS A 774 -1.79 35.61 9.28
C LYS A 774 -3.25 35.59 8.90
N GLU A 775 -3.84 34.40 8.86
CA GLU A 775 -5.25 34.23 8.48
C GLU A 775 -5.95 33.14 9.32
N ARG A 776 -7.28 33.19 9.44
CA ARG A 776 -8.08 32.25 10.24
C ARG A 776 -8.70 31.11 9.43
N GLY A 777 -8.65 31.18 8.10
CA GLY A 777 -9.28 30.19 7.24
C GLY A 777 -8.81 30.28 5.79
N ALA A 778 -9.55 29.60 4.92
CA ALA A 778 -9.30 29.68 3.49
C ALA A 778 -9.41 31.12 3.00
N ILE A 779 -8.44 31.55 2.21
CA ILE A 779 -8.30 32.94 1.76
C ILE A 779 -7.88 32.97 0.29
N THR A 780 -8.32 34.01 -0.42
CA THR A 780 -7.80 34.34 -1.75
C THR A 780 -7.07 35.68 -1.68
N VAL A 781 -5.81 35.67 -2.08
CA VAL A 781 -4.90 36.82 -2.03
C VAL A 781 -4.48 37.19 -3.44
N ASP A 782 -4.58 38.47 -3.76
CA ASP A 782 -4.03 39.07 -4.98
C ASP A 782 -2.69 39.76 -4.67
N PHE A 783 -1.70 39.46 -5.48
CA PHE A 783 -0.39 40.11 -5.48
C PHE A 783 -0.29 40.97 -6.74
N GLU A 784 -0.24 42.30 -6.57
CA GLU A 784 -0.05 43.25 -7.67
C GLU A 784 1.44 43.62 -7.76
N PHE A 785 2.02 43.55 -8.96
CA PHE A 785 3.47 43.76 -9.20
C PHE A 785 3.80 45.15 -9.72
#